data_AF-A0A812ZM80-F1
#
_entry.id   AF-A0A812ZM80-F1
#
_cell.length_a   1.000
_cell.length_b   1.000
_cell.length_c   1.000
_cell.angle_alpha   90.00
_cell.angle_beta   90.00
_cell.angle_gamma   90.00
#
_symmetry.space_group_name_H-M   'P 1'
#
loop_
_entity.id
_entity.type
_entity.pdbx_description
1 polymer ?
#
loop_
_entity_poly.entity_id
_entity_poly.type
_entity_poly.pdbx_seq_one_letter_code
_entity_poly.pdbx_strand_id
1 'polypeptide(L)'
;MEQEGQHYQQHAKANEKVRDLMPARLQLKLDEKLAEIRDEYKSFSEQKDLAWNLAYAEGFEAYTAAGARAQMSERVFDYMKDPIRDLMLWHIMEEMEHRTVAFDVFEALCGKYWYRLRVGLWAQKHFTSLGAELTQLMIEAFPDLIAQHQNSKARHIREQNFKRYRKEDTMQTDTSQTKSSALPIVPLTGAAEALHIGNDDTPFVDIGDGTLIQLLLADLTQNIWATRNRMQPGTSVITHYHTGPVYAFTLQGQWYYKEYPETVNGPGSFLMEPSGSVHTLTIPEDQTEETIVWFLMHGTNINIDAEGNVVSIADAHNVLKGYRLLCEQQKVSHHNVIDYLNQALQAGADKTALDRGIVLGHEFVGKIVAFGEGPRGDLRIGQRVCSTPFLPNRLADIPMGATPWLDGAYAEYFLLDESLLIPIPDHIDTQTAALVEPLAIGLHAVNRADLVVDPDCIVIGCGPIGLAVITSLAARGITNIIAADFSARRRDLASTLGASATTDPNKMSVFDALPGDLRRPVTVFECSGANSMIRFCTDSAPPKSEIIMAGISHGEETFVPATAISKELSLHFVSFYTTEEFQNALDLLGSGKVDSNKWITGKVGLDEVAEAFTALTTMEHHTKILVAVNCFSLKQVFRNEVREFLRTHEDQAPHNAGMRSPEMLAWQKLLIEHGYAARTIPKEYGGFGGTPNIIQSRIIGEEFSEARANAGLGGQGISMLVPTLLEMGTQEQKEQFIKPTIHGEMVWCQGYSEPGAGSDLASLTTSATLDGDEWVVNGQKIWTSTAQLADWIFCLVRTEPDAPKHKGISFLLFKMDTPGIEIRPLVDMTGAANFNEVFFTDVRVPKHQIVGERGEGWMVANAILGHERDSLGNPNVTLTRLNALIELMKTETLNGERLIDNPVYRDRLMQLQGRVMAMRFNDLRVLSSRLNKGQDASLARMIVKLQGTELRHDLEGMAIDIMGEIGLSYEDNPYTRAGGSWQNQYMYFLGLIIGGGTSQIQKNIISERGLDMPREPKIEKTK
;
A
#
# COMPACT_ATOMS: atom_id res chain seq x y z
N MET A 1 -31.93 -35.89 -18.16
CA MET A 1 -31.20 -36.61 -19.23
C MET A 1 -31.94 -36.63 -20.59
N GLU A 2 -33.11 -37.26 -20.78
CA GLU A 2 -33.78 -37.19 -22.11
C GLU A 2 -34.40 -35.80 -22.44
N GLN A 3 -34.87 -35.05 -21.44
CA GLN A 3 -35.32 -33.66 -21.66
C GLN A 3 -34.16 -32.66 -21.83
N GLU A 4 -32.99 -32.92 -21.23
CA GLU A 4 -31.76 -32.11 -21.45
C GLU A 4 -31.15 -32.35 -22.84
N GLY A 5 -31.35 -33.53 -23.43
CA GLY A 5 -30.94 -33.83 -24.81
C GLY A 5 -31.69 -33.01 -25.86
N GLN A 6 -32.95 -32.64 -25.61
CA GLN A 6 -33.72 -31.80 -26.54
C GLN A 6 -33.30 -30.33 -26.48
N HIS A 7 -32.90 -29.83 -25.31
CA HIS A 7 -32.39 -28.47 -25.14
C HIS A 7 -31.01 -28.29 -25.80
N TYR A 8 -30.15 -29.32 -25.75
CA TYR A 8 -28.84 -29.29 -26.42
C TYR A 8 -28.94 -29.36 -27.95
N GLN A 9 -29.92 -30.07 -28.52
CA GLN A 9 -30.15 -30.08 -29.97
C GLN A 9 -30.66 -28.73 -30.51
N GLN A 10 -31.39 -27.94 -29.70
CA GLN A 10 -31.82 -26.60 -30.08
C GLN A 10 -30.65 -25.60 -30.08
N HIS A 11 -29.73 -25.69 -29.11
CA HIS A 11 -28.51 -24.87 -29.09
C HIS A 11 -27.45 -25.31 -30.12
N ALA A 12 -27.32 -26.61 -30.41
CA ALA A 12 -26.41 -27.10 -31.47
C ALA A 12 -26.85 -26.62 -32.87
N LYS A 13 -28.16 -26.55 -33.14
CA LYS A 13 -28.72 -25.98 -34.38
C LYS A 13 -28.52 -24.46 -34.50
N ALA A 14 -28.44 -23.74 -33.37
CA ALA A 14 -28.10 -22.32 -33.38
C ALA A 14 -26.61 -22.08 -33.70
N ASN A 15 -25.72 -22.99 -33.27
CA ASN A 15 -24.28 -22.92 -33.53
C ASN A 15 -23.87 -23.38 -34.95
N GLU A 16 -24.62 -24.27 -35.60
CA GLU A 16 -24.41 -24.59 -37.02
C GLU A 16 -24.62 -23.36 -37.92
N LYS A 17 -25.62 -22.50 -37.61
CA LYS A 17 -25.85 -21.25 -38.36
C LYS A 17 -24.70 -20.24 -38.23
N VAL A 18 -23.98 -20.24 -37.11
CA VAL A 18 -22.82 -19.34 -36.91
C VAL A 18 -21.60 -19.87 -37.67
N ARG A 19 -21.47 -21.20 -37.80
CA ARG A 19 -20.38 -21.86 -38.53
C ARG A 19 -20.47 -21.63 -40.05
N ASP A 20 -21.69 -21.52 -40.58
CA ASP A 20 -21.97 -21.19 -41.98
C ASP A 20 -21.77 -19.70 -42.34
N LEU A 21 -21.68 -18.83 -41.33
CA LEU A 21 -21.49 -17.37 -41.50
C LEU A 21 -20.01 -16.93 -41.36
N MET A 22 -19.10 -17.83 -40.99
CA MET A 22 -17.67 -17.51 -40.87
C MET A 22 -16.95 -17.58 -42.23
N PRO A 23 -16.13 -16.58 -42.60
CA PRO A 23 -15.30 -16.66 -43.80
C PRO A 23 -14.35 -17.87 -43.75
N ALA A 24 -14.23 -18.64 -44.83
CA ALA A 24 -13.44 -19.89 -44.90
C ALA A 24 -11.97 -19.76 -44.43
N ARG A 25 -11.38 -18.55 -44.55
CA ARG A 25 -10.01 -18.26 -44.09
C ARG A 25 -9.88 -18.26 -42.56
N LEU A 26 -10.94 -17.93 -41.81
CA LEU A 26 -10.97 -17.97 -40.35
C LEU A 26 -11.08 -19.41 -39.83
N GLN A 27 -11.84 -20.24 -40.55
CA GLN A 27 -12.05 -21.65 -40.23
C GLN A 27 -10.75 -22.44 -40.33
N LEU A 28 -9.96 -22.18 -41.38
CA LEU A 28 -8.66 -22.84 -41.60
C LEU A 28 -7.64 -22.54 -40.49
N LYS A 29 -7.57 -21.28 -40.04
CA LYS A 29 -6.68 -20.86 -38.93
C LYS A 29 -7.08 -21.47 -37.59
N LEU A 30 -8.38 -21.61 -37.34
CA LEU A 30 -8.89 -22.22 -36.12
C LEU A 30 -8.53 -23.73 -36.08
N ASP A 31 -8.67 -24.42 -37.21
CA ASP A 31 -8.36 -25.85 -37.33
C ASP A 31 -6.85 -26.13 -37.18
N GLU A 32 -5.97 -25.30 -37.76
CA GLU A 32 -4.50 -25.40 -37.59
C GLU A 32 -4.08 -25.25 -36.13
N LYS A 33 -4.68 -24.32 -35.39
CA LYS A 33 -4.32 -24.05 -33.99
C LYS A 33 -4.81 -25.15 -33.04
N LEU A 34 -5.98 -25.71 -33.32
CA LEU A 34 -6.52 -26.84 -32.57
C LEU A 34 -5.70 -28.13 -32.76
N ALA A 35 -5.03 -28.29 -33.90
CA ALA A 35 -4.11 -29.40 -34.13
C ALA A 35 -2.83 -29.29 -33.29
N GLU A 36 -2.23 -28.09 -33.23
CA GLU A 36 -1.03 -27.81 -32.45
C GLU A 36 -1.23 -28.08 -30.94
N ILE A 37 -2.35 -27.62 -30.38
CA ILE A 37 -2.72 -27.85 -28.97
C ILE A 37 -2.90 -29.34 -28.65
N ARG A 38 -3.34 -30.13 -29.64
CA ARG A 38 -3.64 -31.56 -29.46
C ARG A 38 -2.37 -32.42 -29.39
N ASP A 39 -1.32 -32.03 -30.11
CA ASP A 39 -0.02 -32.73 -30.08
C ASP A 39 0.76 -32.47 -28.79
N GLU A 40 0.69 -31.24 -28.28
CA GLU A 40 1.38 -30.82 -27.05
C GLU A 40 0.79 -31.50 -25.79
N TYR A 41 -0.53 -31.72 -25.76
CA TYR A 41 -1.21 -32.48 -24.70
C TYR A 41 -0.76 -33.95 -24.63
N LYS A 42 -0.46 -34.55 -25.78
CA LYS A 42 -0.12 -35.97 -25.89
C LYS A 42 1.23 -36.27 -25.23
N SER A 43 2.22 -35.39 -25.45
CA SER A 43 3.55 -35.46 -24.84
C SER A 43 3.54 -35.33 -23.31
N PHE A 44 2.55 -34.66 -22.74
CA PHE A 44 2.43 -34.44 -21.29
C PHE A 44 1.90 -35.68 -20.53
N SER A 45 1.15 -36.55 -21.22
CA SER A 45 0.44 -37.67 -20.59
C SER A 45 1.28 -38.92 -20.28
N GLU A 46 2.50 -39.02 -20.82
CA GLU A 46 3.31 -40.26 -20.83
C GLU A 46 4.31 -40.40 -19.65
N GLN A 47 4.42 -39.44 -18.73
CA GLN A 47 5.29 -39.53 -17.53
C GLN A 47 4.48 -39.87 -16.25
N LYS A 48 4.55 -41.11 -15.72
CA LYS A 48 3.87 -41.58 -14.47
C LYS A 48 4.80 -42.43 -13.58
N ASP A 49 4.79 -42.20 -12.26
CA ASP A 49 5.51 -43.00 -11.25
C ASP A 49 4.57 -43.90 -10.41
N LEU A 50 5.00 -45.15 -10.14
CA LEU A 50 4.17 -46.33 -9.84
C LEU A 50 3.97 -46.66 -8.34
N ALA A 51 4.63 -45.96 -7.42
CA ALA A 51 4.74 -46.39 -6.01
C ALA A 51 3.54 -46.05 -5.10
N TRP A 52 2.66 -45.11 -5.50
CA TRP A 52 1.56 -44.65 -4.66
C TRP A 52 0.31 -45.56 -4.68
N ASN A 53 0.12 -46.38 -5.72
CA ASN A 53 -1.17 -47.04 -5.95
C ASN A 53 -1.40 -48.35 -5.19
N LEU A 54 -0.41 -48.91 -4.49
CA LEU A 54 -0.58 -50.19 -3.78
C LEU A 54 -1.16 -50.04 -2.36
N ALA A 55 -1.03 -48.88 -1.72
CA ALA A 55 -1.54 -48.66 -0.36
C ALA A 55 -3.05 -48.35 -0.31
N TYR A 56 -3.66 -47.98 -1.45
CA TYR A 56 -5.05 -47.49 -1.50
C TYR A 56 -6.09 -48.57 -1.84
N ALA A 57 -5.65 -49.72 -2.33
CA ALA A 57 -6.54 -50.80 -2.77
C ALA A 57 -7.19 -51.57 -1.59
N GLU A 58 -6.56 -51.60 -0.41
CA GLU A 58 -7.08 -52.34 0.75
C GLU A 58 -8.18 -51.58 1.52
N GLY A 59 -8.28 -50.26 1.39
CA GLY A 59 -9.31 -49.46 2.06
C GLY A 59 -10.68 -49.42 1.34
N PHE A 60 -10.73 -49.80 0.07
CA PHE A 60 -11.91 -49.58 -0.77
C PHE A 60 -13.00 -50.68 -0.62
N GLU A 61 -12.63 -51.89 -0.19
CA GLU A 61 -13.61 -52.98 0.01
C GLU A 61 -14.47 -52.80 1.27
N ALA A 62 -14.06 -51.99 2.24
CA ALA A 62 -14.85 -51.72 3.45
C ALA A 62 -16.03 -50.75 3.21
N TYR A 63 -15.96 -49.90 2.18
CA TYR A 63 -16.91 -48.79 1.98
C TYR A 63 -18.12 -49.14 1.09
N THR A 64 -18.08 -50.28 0.38
CA THR A 64 -19.18 -50.69 -0.51
C THR A 64 -20.35 -51.40 0.21
N ALA A 65 -20.29 -51.56 1.53
CA ALA A 65 -21.30 -52.28 2.31
C ALA A 65 -22.41 -51.38 2.95
N ALA A 66 -22.32 -50.05 2.89
CA ALA A 66 -23.36 -49.16 3.45
C ALA A 66 -23.63 -47.95 2.53
N GLY A 67 -24.76 -47.98 1.79
CA GLY A 67 -25.06 -47.02 0.73
C GLY A 67 -25.86 -45.78 1.14
N ALA A 68 -25.66 -44.67 0.41
CA ALA A 68 -26.70 -43.96 -0.35
C ALA A 68 -26.11 -42.82 -1.22
N ARG A 69 -26.78 -42.58 -2.34
CA ARG A 69 -26.48 -41.69 -3.48
C ARG A 69 -26.25 -40.20 -3.14
N ALA A 70 -25.23 -39.60 -3.79
CA ALA A 70 -25.29 -38.24 -4.32
C ALA A 70 -24.41 -38.14 -5.59
N GLN A 71 -25.01 -37.76 -6.72
CA GLN A 71 -24.31 -37.43 -7.97
C GLN A 71 -24.09 -35.92 -8.02
N MET A 72 -22.84 -35.47 -8.04
CA MET A 72 -22.47 -34.09 -8.34
C MET A 72 -21.65 -34.09 -9.64
N SER A 73 -22.13 -33.38 -10.66
CA SER A 73 -21.54 -33.36 -12.00
C SER A 73 -20.29 -32.47 -12.09
N GLU A 74 -19.39 -32.77 -13.03
CA GLU A 74 -18.07 -32.15 -13.25
C GLU A 74 -18.05 -30.62 -13.47
N ARG A 75 -19.21 -29.94 -13.54
CA ARG A 75 -19.29 -28.47 -13.67
C ARG A 75 -19.16 -27.70 -12.36
N VAL A 76 -19.25 -28.33 -11.18
CA VAL A 76 -19.14 -27.64 -9.89
C VAL A 76 -17.71 -27.17 -9.59
N PHE A 77 -16.70 -27.82 -10.17
CA PHE A 77 -15.31 -27.69 -9.73
C PHE A 77 -14.50 -26.57 -10.40
N ASP A 78 -14.96 -26.00 -11.53
CA ASP A 78 -14.29 -24.85 -12.17
C ASP A 78 -14.67 -23.50 -11.53
N TYR A 79 -15.65 -23.46 -10.62
CA TYR A 79 -16.18 -22.22 -10.03
C TYR A 79 -15.62 -21.87 -8.63
N MET A 80 -14.69 -22.65 -8.06
CA MET A 80 -14.15 -22.47 -6.69
C MET A 80 -12.90 -21.56 -6.66
N LYS A 81 -13.04 -20.26 -6.96
CA LYS A 81 -11.93 -19.28 -6.85
C LYS A 81 -12.30 -18.01 -6.06
N ASP A 82 -13.45 -17.97 -5.40
CA ASP A 82 -13.90 -16.80 -4.61
C ASP A 82 -13.88 -17.12 -3.10
N PRO A 83 -12.98 -16.52 -2.31
CA PRO A 83 -12.84 -16.80 -0.88
C PRO A 83 -14.11 -16.52 -0.05
N ILE A 84 -14.94 -15.57 -0.47
CA ILE A 84 -16.17 -15.19 0.24
C ILE A 84 -17.27 -16.24 -0.01
N ARG A 85 -17.29 -16.82 -1.22
CA ARG A 85 -18.16 -17.95 -1.55
C ARG A 85 -17.71 -19.24 -0.88
N ASP A 86 -16.41 -19.46 -0.74
CA ASP A 86 -15.86 -20.64 -0.06
C ASP A 86 -16.20 -20.63 1.44
N LEU A 87 -16.26 -19.45 2.07
CA LEU A 87 -16.79 -19.26 3.43
C LEU A 87 -18.30 -19.61 3.52
N MET A 88 -19.07 -19.22 2.50
CA MET A 88 -20.52 -19.53 2.41
C MET A 88 -20.79 -21.02 2.22
N LEU A 89 -20.02 -21.70 1.35
CA LEU A 89 -20.10 -23.15 1.16
C LEU A 89 -19.65 -23.91 2.41
N TRP A 90 -18.64 -23.41 3.13
CA TRP A 90 -18.20 -23.97 4.40
C TRP A 90 -19.32 -23.91 5.45
N HIS A 91 -20.06 -22.81 5.59
CA HIS A 91 -21.20 -22.71 6.52
C HIS A 91 -22.38 -23.61 6.10
N ILE A 92 -22.64 -23.75 4.80
CA ILE A 92 -23.65 -24.69 4.28
C ILE A 92 -23.27 -26.14 4.62
N MET A 93 -21.97 -26.47 4.60
CA MET A 93 -21.49 -27.79 4.99
C MET A 93 -21.58 -28.02 6.51
N GLU A 94 -21.39 -26.98 7.32
CA GLU A 94 -21.53 -27.00 8.77
C GLU A 94 -23.00 -27.17 9.22
N GLU A 95 -23.98 -26.57 8.52
CA GLU A 95 -25.41 -26.82 8.81
C GLU A 95 -25.88 -28.23 8.38
N MET A 96 -25.16 -28.89 7.47
CA MET A 96 -25.43 -30.28 7.05
C MET A 96 -24.78 -31.34 7.96
N GLU A 97 -23.98 -30.96 8.95
CA GLU A 97 -23.08 -31.85 9.73
C GLU A 97 -23.76 -32.80 10.74
N HIS A 98 -25.09 -32.92 10.73
CA HIS A 98 -25.76 -33.98 11.51
C HIS A 98 -25.77 -35.37 10.84
N ARG A 99 -24.93 -35.66 9.83
CA ARG A 99 -24.79 -37.03 9.27
C ARG A 99 -23.32 -37.43 8.99
N THR A 100 -22.86 -38.44 9.74
CA THR A 100 -21.49 -38.94 9.98
C THR A 100 -20.77 -39.65 8.79
N VAL A 101 -20.54 -38.99 7.65
CA VAL A 101 -19.84 -39.65 6.50
C VAL A 101 -18.77 -38.78 5.78
N ALA A 102 -18.54 -37.52 6.14
CA ALA A 102 -17.77 -36.59 5.29
C ALA A 102 -16.23 -36.62 5.44
N PHE A 103 -15.68 -37.06 6.57
CA PHE A 103 -14.25 -36.86 6.87
C PHE A 103 -13.31 -37.78 6.06
N ASP A 104 -13.73 -39.01 5.78
CA ASP A 104 -12.93 -39.98 5.02
C ASP A 104 -12.88 -39.69 3.50
N VAL A 105 -13.82 -38.90 2.99
CA VAL A 105 -13.87 -38.49 1.57
C VAL A 105 -12.86 -37.37 1.29
N PHE A 106 -12.52 -36.57 2.30
CA PHE A 106 -11.62 -35.41 2.17
C PHE A 106 -10.16 -35.84 1.93
N GLU A 107 -9.67 -36.87 2.62
CA GLU A 107 -8.30 -37.40 2.41
C GLU A 107 -8.10 -38.03 1.02
N ALA A 108 -9.14 -38.64 0.45
CA ALA A 108 -9.10 -39.25 -0.89
C ALA A 108 -9.04 -38.22 -2.03
N LEU A 109 -9.59 -37.02 -1.83
CA LEU A 109 -9.66 -35.97 -2.85
C LEU A 109 -8.34 -35.20 -2.99
N CYS A 110 -7.58 -35.04 -1.91
CA CYS A 110 -6.32 -34.29 -1.89
C CYS A 110 -5.23 -34.92 -2.78
N GLY A 111 -5.20 -36.25 -2.92
CA GLY A 111 -4.27 -36.95 -3.82
C GLY A 111 -4.58 -36.77 -5.31
N LYS A 112 -5.87 -36.62 -5.69
CA LYS A 112 -6.30 -36.34 -7.07
C LYS A 112 -6.08 -34.89 -7.49
N TYR A 113 -6.00 -33.98 -6.52
CA TYR A 113 -5.89 -32.53 -6.74
C TYR A 113 -4.55 -32.14 -7.39
N TRP A 114 -3.44 -32.76 -6.96
CA TRP A 114 -2.10 -32.41 -7.42
C TRP A 114 -1.80 -32.75 -8.90
N TYR A 115 -2.39 -33.82 -9.43
CA TYR A 115 -2.26 -34.17 -10.85
C TYR A 115 -3.16 -33.30 -11.75
N ARG A 116 -4.37 -32.96 -11.27
CA ARG A 116 -5.35 -32.18 -12.04
C ARG A 116 -5.03 -30.68 -12.10
N LEU A 117 -4.42 -30.11 -11.06
CA LEU A 117 -4.00 -28.70 -11.04
C LEU A 117 -2.97 -28.38 -12.15
N ARG A 118 -2.05 -29.30 -12.44
CA ARG A 118 -1.05 -29.13 -13.52
C ARG A 118 -1.67 -29.16 -14.92
N VAL A 119 -2.70 -29.97 -15.13
CA VAL A 119 -3.45 -30.02 -16.42
C VAL A 119 -4.34 -28.79 -16.60
N GLY A 120 -4.99 -28.32 -15.52
CA GLY A 120 -5.84 -27.12 -15.54
C GLY A 120 -5.07 -25.83 -15.81
N LEU A 121 -3.89 -25.66 -15.19
CA LEU A 121 -3.02 -24.50 -15.45
C LEU A 121 -2.46 -24.50 -16.89
N TRP A 122 -2.23 -25.68 -17.46
CA TRP A 122 -1.86 -25.82 -18.87
C TRP A 122 -3.03 -25.41 -19.79
N ALA A 123 -4.25 -25.94 -19.58
CA ALA A 123 -5.42 -25.63 -20.41
C ALA A 123 -5.85 -24.14 -20.33
N GLN A 124 -5.82 -23.53 -19.14
CA GLN A 124 -6.22 -22.13 -18.94
C GLN A 124 -5.31 -21.17 -19.72
N LYS A 125 -4.00 -21.44 -19.78
CA LYS A 125 -3.04 -20.64 -20.56
C LYS A 125 -3.37 -20.65 -22.06
N HIS A 126 -3.81 -21.78 -22.60
CA HIS A 126 -4.04 -21.93 -24.04
C HIS A 126 -5.45 -21.51 -24.51
N PHE A 127 -6.51 -21.70 -23.70
CA PHE A 127 -7.87 -21.26 -24.06
C PHE A 127 -8.10 -19.75 -23.88
N THR A 128 -7.43 -19.12 -22.92
CA THR A 128 -7.49 -17.65 -22.73
C THR A 128 -6.81 -16.92 -23.90
N SER A 129 -5.70 -17.49 -24.40
CA SER A 129 -5.03 -17.03 -25.63
C SER A 129 -5.94 -17.16 -26.86
N LEU A 130 -6.70 -18.26 -26.99
CA LEU A 130 -7.62 -18.48 -28.11
C LEU A 130 -8.83 -17.53 -28.09
N GLY A 131 -9.37 -17.23 -26.89
CA GLY A 131 -10.50 -16.31 -26.72
C GLY A 131 -10.16 -14.85 -27.03
N ALA A 132 -8.96 -14.39 -26.68
CA ALA A 132 -8.48 -13.05 -26.99
C ALA A 132 -8.28 -12.86 -28.50
N GLU A 133 -7.71 -13.84 -29.21
CA GLU A 133 -7.52 -13.77 -30.66
C GLU A 133 -8.83 -13.88 -31.45
N LEU A 134 -9.79 -14.71 -31.02
CA LEU A 134 -11.12 -14.78 -31.64
C LEU A 134 -11.92 -13.48 -31.50
N THR A 135 -11.77 -12.79 -30.35
CA THR A 135 -12.40 -11.49 -30.12
C THR A 135 -11.78 -10.42 -31.02
N GLN A 136 -10.46 -10.42 -31.17
CA GLN A 136 -9.74 -9.52 -32.08
C GLN A 136 -10.16 -9.74 -33.55
N LEU A 137 -10.29 -11.00 -33.98
CA LEU A 137 -10.71 -11.38 -35.33
C LEU A 137 -12.18 -11.02 -35.63
N MET A 138 -13.07 -11.03 -34.63
CA MET A 138 -14.46 -10.60 -34.76
C MET A 138 -14.59 -9.07 -34.89
N ILE A 139 -13.73 -8.32 -34.19
CA ILE A 139 -13.67 -6.84 -34.27
C ILE A 139 -13.22 -6.40 -35.67
N GLU A 140 -12.26 -7.11 -36.28
CA GLU A 140 -11.80 -6.84 -37.64
C GLU A 140 -12.83 -7.17 -38.72
N ALA A 141 -13.75 -8.12 -38.47
CA ALA A 141 -14.71 -8.61 -39.45
C ALA A 141 -16.02 -7.80 -39.53
N PHE A 142 -16.41 -7.05 -38.48
CA PHE A 142 -17.71 -6.35 -38.42
C PHE A 142 -17.66 -4.92 -37.82
N PRO A 143 -16.84 -3.99 -38.35
CA PRO A 143 -16.66 -2.65 -37.78
C PRO A 143 -17.92 -1.75 -37.81
N ASP A 144 -18.78 -1.88 -38.83
CA ASP A 144 -19.94 -1.00 -39.03
C ASP A 144 -21.12 -1.27 -38.06
N LEU A 145 -21.24 -2.50 -37.56
CA LEU A 145 -22.32 -2.90 -36.65
C LEU A 145 -22.16 -2.27 -35.25
N ILE A 146 -20.92 -2.04 -34.83
CA ILE A 146 -20.57 -1.47 -33.52
C ILE A 146 -20.71 0.07 -33.54
N ALA A 147 -20.36 0.72 -34.66
CA ALA A 147 -20.50 2.17 -34.85
C ALA A 147 -21.97 2.66 -34.81
N GLN A 148 -22.92 1.82 -35.24
CA GLN A 148 -24.35 2.14 -35.16
C GLN A 148 -24.90 2.07 -33.73
N HIS A 149 -24.36 1.18 -32.89
CA HIS A 149 -24.87 0.99 -31.53
C HIS A 149 -24.43 2.13 -30.58
N GLN A 150 -23.19 2.62 -30.71
CA GLN A 150 -22.67 3.72 -29.87
C GLN A 150 -23.28 5.10 -30.18
N ASN A 151 -23.62 5.37 -31.46
CA ASN A 151 -24.24 6.64 -31.86
C ASN A 151 -25.70 6.79 -31.39
N SER A 152 -26.42 5.68 -31.17
CA SER A 152 -27.82 5.71 -30.71
C SER A 152 -27.95 6.10 -29.22
N LYS A 153 -27.03 5.64 -28.37
CA LYS A 153 -27.02 5.92 -26.91
C LYS A 153 -26.66 7.38 -26.60
N ALA A 154 -25.73 7.97 -27.33
CA ALA A 154 -25.30 9.36 -27.10
C ALA A 154 -26.37 10.40 -27.48
N ARG A 155 -27.24 10.08 -28.46
CA ARG A 155 -28.30 10.99 -28.94
C ARG A 155 -29.51 11.03 -28.00
N HIS A 156 -29.86 9.88 -27.39
CA HIS A 156 -31.01 9.79 -26.48
C HIS A 156 -30.78 10.52 -25.14
N ILE A 157 -29.55 10.50 -24.62
CA ILE A 157 -29.18 11.15 -23.35
C ILE A 157 -29.10 12.68 -23.50
N ARG A 158 -28.74 13.21 -24.68
CA ARG A 158 -28.66 14.66 -24.95
C ARG A 158 -30.03 15.32 -25.08
N GLU A 159 -31.04 14.64 -25.61
CA GLU A 159 -32.37 15.21 -25.82
C GLU A 159 -33.24 15.27 -24.56
N GLN A 160 -33.02 14.35 -23.59
CA GLN A 160 -33.76 14.38 -22.31
C GLN A 160 -33.27 15.50 -21.36
N ASN A 161 -31.98 15.82 -21.38
CA ASN A 161 -31.41 16.85 -20.49
C ASN A 161 -31.76 18.28 -20.94
N PHE A 162 -32.06 18.51 -22.22
CA PHE A 162 -32.40 19.84 -22.75
C PHE A 162 -33.86 20.27 -22.54
N LYS A 163 -34.79 19.34 -22.25
CA LYS A 163 -36.23 19.65 -22.04
C LYS A 163 -36.60 20.01 -20.60
N ARG A 164 -35.71 19.81 -19.62
CA ARG A 164 -36.03 19.95 -18.19
C ARG A 164 -35.82 21.37 -17.59
N TYR A 165 -35.24 22.32 -18.33
CA TYR A 165 -34.87 23.65 -17.81
C TYR A 165 -35.75 24.83 -18.27
N ARG A 166 -37.00 24.60 -18.70
CA ARG A 166 -37.91 25.70 -19.08
C ARG A 166 -39.35 25.44 -18.63
N LYS A 167 -39.68 25.82 -17.39
CA LYS A 167 -40.92 26.53 -17.00
C LYS A 167 -41.08 26.57 -15.48
N GLU A 168 -41.04 27.80 -14.94
CA GLU A 168 -41.48 28.17 -13.59
C GLU A 168 -43.02 28.26 -13.51
N ASP A 169 -43.50 28.10 -12.26
CA ASP A 169 -44.70 28.64 -11.60
C ASP A 169 -46.11 28.45 -12.18
N THR A 170 -46.98 27.77 -11.39
CA THR A 170 -48.24 28.35 -10.84
C THR A 170 -49.03 27.37 -9.93
N MET A 171 -49.43 27.89 -8.75
CA MET A 171 -50.67 27.69 -7.98
C MET A 171 -51.06 26.38 -7.24
N GLN A 172 -51.22 26.56 -5.91
CA GLN A 172 -52.32 26.19 -4.97
C GLN A 172 -52.72 24.72 -4.66
N THR A 173 -52.47 24.37 -3.38
CA THR A 173 -53.28 23.61 -2.37
C THR A 173 -54.36 22.61 -2.81
N ASP A 174 -54.31 21.36 -2.32
CA ASP A 174 -55.18 20.86 -1.22
C ASP A 174 -54.73 19.45 -0.73
N THR A 175 -55.02 19.18 0.55
CA THR A 175 -54.73 18.00 1.36
C THR A 175 -55.68 16.82 1.14
N SER A 176 -55.15 15.58 1.21
CA SER A 176 -55.63 14.44 2.02
C SER A 176 -55.52 13.06 1.35
N GLN A 177 -54.85 12.14 2.07
CA GLN A 177 -55.12 10.69 2.25
C GLN A 177 -53.89 9.76 2.11
N THR A 178 -53.63 9.10 3.25
CA THR A 178 -52.83 7.87 3.51
C THR A 178 -51.33 7.87 3.16
N LYS A 179 -50.52 8.04 4.23
CA LYS A 179 -49.05 7.93 4.25
C LYS A 179 -48.60 6.47 4.17
N SER A 180 -47.88 6.10 3.11
CA SER A 180 -46.79 5.11 3.17
C SER A 180 -45.50 5.92 3.28
N SER A 181 -44.72 5.72 4.34
CA SER A 181 -43.51 6.49 4.62
C SER A 181 -42.35 6.00 3.74
N ALA A 182 -42.21 6.59 2.56
CA ALA A 182 -40.99 6.49 1.76
C ALA A 182 -39.81 7.09 2.55
N LEU A 183 -38.72 6.33 2.67
CA LEU A 183 -37.47 6.79 3.27
C LEU A 183 -36.80 7.86 2.37
N PRO A 184 -36.23 8.93 2.93
CA PRO A 184 -35.58 9.99 2.15
C PRO A 184 -34.24 9.51 1.56
N ILE A 185 -34.05 9.76 0.26
CA ILE A 185 -32.81 9.52 -0.48
C ILE A 185 -31.79 10.60 -0.10
N VAL A 186 -30.63 10.22 0.42
CA VAL A 186 -29.48 11.10 0.69
C VAL A 186 -28.23 10.50 0.03
N PRO A 187 -27.45 11.25 -0.76
CA PRO A 187 -26.21 10.74 -1.36
C PRO A 187 -25.07 10.83 -0.34
N LEU A 188 -24.34 9.74 -0.13
CA LEU A 188 -23.12 9.74 0.68
C LEU A 188 -22.01 8.88 0.07
N THR A 189 -20.81 9.46 0.10
CA THR A 189 -19.50 8.90 -0.27
C THR A 189 -18.77 8.45 0.99
N GLY A 190 -18.11 7.28 0.93
CA GLY A 190 -17.21 6.76 1.97
C GLY A 190 -17.32 5.25 2.09
N ALA A 191 -16.20 4.54 1.94
CA ALA A 191 -16.13 3.09 1.97
C ALA A 191 -15.96 2.55 3.41
N ALA A 192 -16.58 1.42 3.74
CA ALA A 192 -16.41 0.71 5.02
C ALA A 192 -16.48 -0.82 4.81
N GLU A 193 -15.68 -1.56 5.59
CA GLU A 193 -15.47 -3.02 5.48
C GLU A 193 -16.69 -3.87 5.92
N ALA A 194 -16.70 -5.13 5.48
CA ALA A 194 -17.78 -6.11 5.64
C ALA A 194 -17.94 -6.65 7.07
N LEU A 195 -19.21 -6.84 7.50
CA LEU A 195 -19.58 -7.51 8.75
C LEU A 195 -20.03 -8.95 8.49
N HIS A 196 -19.35 -9.95 9.07
CA HIS A 196 -19.81 -11.34 9.14
C HIS A 196 -20.17 -11.67 10.60
N ILE A 197 -21.40 -12.14 10.84
CA ILE A 197 -21.89 -12.61 12.14
C ILE A 197 -22.45 -14.02 11.92
N GLY A 198 -22.24 -14.96 12.86
CA GLY A 198 -22.73 -16.34 12.74
C GLY A 198 -24.25 -16.42 12.54
N ASN A 199 -24.70 -17.51 11.87
CA ASN A 199 -26.10 -17.70 11.43
C ASN A 199 -27.16 -17.62 12.57
N ASP A 200 -26.75 -17.88 13.81
CA ASP A 200 -27.64 -17.94 14.98
C ASP A 200 -27.77 -16.60 15.73
N ASP A 201 -26.95 -15.60 15.38
CA ASP A 201 -26.82 -14.36 16.15
C ASP A 201 -27.70 -13.21 15.66
N THR A 202 -28.30 -13.31 14.46
CA THR A 202 -29.11 -12.25 13.85
C THR A 202 -30.60 -12.66 13.72
N PRO A 203 -31.58 -11.78 14.06
CA PRO A 203 -32.99 -12.17 14.05
C PRO A 203 -33.63 -12.03 12.66
N PHE A 204 -34.58 -12.89 12.30
CA PHE A 204 -35.45 -12.61 11.15
C PHE A 204 -36.34 -11.38 11.41
N VAL A 205 -36.49 -10.50 10.42
CA VAL A 205 -37.39 -9.34 10.46
C VAL A 205 -38.35 -9.36 9.27
N ASP A 206 -39.60 -8.98 9.53
CA ASP A 206 -40.64 -8.86 8.51
C ASP A 206 -40.48 -7.56 7.70
N ILE A 207 -40.51 -7.64 6.36
CA ILE A 207 -40.39 -6.47 5.47
C ILE A 207 -41.74 -6.00 4.90
N GLY A 208 -42.86 -6.65 5.25
CA GLY A 208 -44.22 -6.16 4.99
C GLY A 208 -44.93 -6.72 3.76
N ASP A 209 -44.36 -7.72 3.07
CA ASP A 209 -44.95 -8.38 1.88
C ASP A 209 -45.16 -9.90 2.06
N GLY A 210 -45.02 -10.41 3.29
CA GLY A 210 -45.03 -11.86 3.59
C GLY A 210 -43.63 -12.49 3.59
N THR A 211 -42.59 -11.69 3.38
CA THR A 211 -41.18 -12.11 3.45
C THR A 211 -40.57 -11.74 4.79
N LEU A 212 -39.91 -12.71 5.44
CA LEU A 212 -38.99 -12.46 6.54
C LEU A 212 -37.57 -12.51 6.01
N ILE A 213 -36.77 -11.49 6.30
CA ILE A 213 -35.35 -11.45 5.91
C ILE A 213 -34.47 -11.57 7.14
N GLN A 214 -33.32 -12.20 6.97
CA GLN A 214 -32.21 -12.18 7.90
C GLN A 214 -30.97 -11.73 7.14
N LEU A 215 -30.34 -10.65 7.57
CA LEU A 215 -29.15 -10.10 6.92
C LEU A 215 -27.91 -10.78 7.48
N LEU A 216 -27.24 -11.57 6.64
CA LEU A 216 -26.07 -12.38 7.01
C LEU A 216 -24.75 -11.63 6.77
N LEU A 217 -24.70 -10.85 5.69
CA LEU A 217 -23.50 -10.11 5.26
C LEU A 217 -23.90 -8.77 4.64
N ALA A 218 -23.14 -7.72 4.95
CA ALA A 218 -23.15 -6.48 4.19
C ALA A 218 -21.71 -5.94 4.11
N ASP A 219 -21.11 -6.01 2.92
CA ASP A 219 -19.87 -5.35 2.54
C ASP A 219 -20.20 -4.02 1.86
N LEU A 220 -19.98 -2.93 2.58
CA LEU A 220 -20.28 -1.59 2.11
C LEU A 220 -19.25 -1.10 1.08
N THR A 221 -18.03 -1.63 1.11
CA THR A 221 -16.94 -1.25 0.19
C THR A 221 -17.16 -1.82 -1.19
N GLN A 222 -17.50 -3.11 -1.25
CA GLN A 222 -17.70 -3.82 -2.52
C GLN A 222 -19.16 -3.81 -2.99
N ASN A 223 -20.05 -3.23 -2.17
CA ASN A 223 -21.50 -3.25 -2.36
C ASN A 223 -22.04 -4.67 -2.53
N ILE A 224 -21.59 -5.58 -1.67
CA ILE A 224 -22.01 -7.00 -1.64
C ILE A 224 -22.86 -7.21 -0.40
N TRP A 225 -23.95 -7.95 -0.51
CA TRP A 225 -24.81 -8.23 0.63
C TRP A 225 -25.49 -9.58 0.50
N ALA A 226 -25.61 -10.29 1.62
CA ALA A 226 -26.21 -11.62 1.67
C ALA A 226 -27.38 -11.67 2.65
N THR A 227 -28.48 -12.29 2.23
CA THR A 227 -29.69 -12.42 3.03
C THR A 227 -30.22 -13.84 2.98
N ARG A 228 -30.74 -14.32 4.10
CA ARG A 228 -31.58 -15.52 4.20
C ARG A 228 -33.04 -15.06 4.27
N ASN A 229 -33.85 -15.50 3.33
CA ASN A 229 -35.23 -15.04 3.16
C ASN A 229 -36.18 -16.22 3.39
N ARG A 230 -37.23 -16.02 4.19
CA ARG A 230 -38.35 -16.96 4.36
C ARG A 230 -39.60 -16.33 3.77
N MET A 231 -40.20 -17.00 2.80
CA MET A 231 -41.34 -16.49 2.04
C MET A 231 -42.50 -17.48 2.12
N GLN A 232 -43.71 -16.98 2.43
CA GLN A 232 -44.91 -17.83 2.54
C GLN A 232 -45.45 -18.23 1.15
N PRO A 233 -46.20 -19.34 1.03
CA PRO A 233 -46.90 -19.71 -0.20
C PRO A 233 -47.75 -18.56 -0.76
N GLY A 234 -47.67 -18.33 -2.08
CA GLY A 234 -48.34 -17.21 -2.76
C GLY A 234 -47.62 -15.85 -2.66
N THR A 235 -46.50 -15.75 -1.95
CA THR A 235 -45.68 -14.53 -1.92
C THR A 235 -45.08 -14.26 -3.30
N SER A 236 -45.16 -13.01 -3.77
CA SER A 236 -44.48 -12.56 -4.97
C SER A 236 -43.62 -11.35 -4.66
N VAL A 237 -42.31 -11.48 -4.85
CA VAL A 237 -41.39 -10.36 -4.74
C VAL A 237 -41.57 -9.48 -5.97
N ILE A 238 -41.67 -8.17 -5.75
CA ILE A 238 -41.87 -7.17 -6.80
C ILE A 238 -40.84 -7.33 -7.93
N THR A 239 -41.22 -7.02 -9.17
CA THR A 239 -40.30 -7.06 -10.31
C THR A 239 -39.09 -6.19 -10.03
N HIS A 240 -37.90 -6.72 -10.26
CA HIS A 240 -36.68 -6.05 -9.86
C HIS A 240 -35.52 -6.30 -10.82
N TYR A 241 -34.58 -5.38 -10.80
CA TYR A 241 -33.43 -5.30 -11.71
C TYR A 241 -32.13 -5.28 -10.92
N HIS A 242 -31.17 -6.13 -11.30
CA HIS A 242 -29.88 -6.20 -10.62
C HIS A 242 -28.78 -5.51 -11.42
N THR A 243 -28.02 -4.62 -10.77
CA THR A 243 -26.85 -3.97 -11.39
C THR A 243 -25.62 -4.88 -11.43
N GLY A 244 -25.56 -5.92 -10.61
CA GLY A 244 -24.50 -6.93 -10.57
C GLY A 244 -25.07 -8.34 -10.49
N PRO A 245 -24.23 -9.39 -10.48
CA PRO A 245 -24.71 -10.77 -10.41
C PRO A 245 -25.36 -11.08 -9.06
N VAL A 246 -26.34 -11.99 -9.09
CA VAL A 246 -27.02 -12.52 -7.90
C VAL A 246 -26.89 -14.03 -7.86
N TYR A 247 -26.59 -14.56 -6.69
CA TYR A 247 -26.52 -15.99 -6.46
C TYR A 247 -27.60 -16.38 -5.47
N ALA A 248 -28.44 -17.34 -5.84
CA ALA A 248 -29.52 -17.84 -4.99
C ALA A 248 -29.29 -19.32 -4.67
N PHE A 249 -29.44 -19.70 -3.41
CA PHE A 249 -29.41 -21.09 -2.97
C PHE A 249 -30.68 -21.42 -2.18
N THR A 250 -31.44 -22.38 -2.67
CA THR A 250 -32.74 -22.74 -2.09
C THR A 250 -32.55 -23.84 -1.06
N LEU A 251 -32.90 -23.56 0.20
CA LEU A 251 -32.76 -24.49 1.31
C LEU A 251 -34.01 -25.33 1.52
N GLN A 252 -35.19 -24.71 1.35
CA GLN A 252 -36.48 -25.33 1.60
C GLN A 252 -37.55 -24.72 0.70
N GLY A 253 -38.60 -25.47 0.37
CA GLY A 253 -39.70 -25.04 -0.48
C GLY A 253 -39.30 -24.82 -1.94
N GLN A 254 -40.23 -24.31 -2.75
CA GLN A 254 -40.08 -24.06 -4.18
C GLN A 254 -40.42 -22.62 -4.55
N TRP A 255 -39.85 -22.15 -5.66
CA TRP A 255 -40.14 -20.85 -6.26
C TRP A 255 -39.80 -20.85 -7.74
N TYR A 256 -40.38 -19.93 -8.49
CA TYR A 256 -40.10 -19.73 -9.91
C TYR A 256 -40.13 -18.25 -10.26
N TYR A 257 -39.57 -17.87 -11.40
CA TYR A 257 -39.79 -16.53 -11.94
C TYR A 257 -41.07 -16.53 -12.75
N LYS A 258 -41.92 -15.53 -12.55
CA LYS A 258 -43.19 -15.39 -13.28
C LYS A 258 -43.01 -15.37 -14.79
N GLU A 259 -41.85 -14.91 -15.26
CA GLU A 259 -41.46 -14.86 -16.66
C GLU A 259 -41.12 -16.26 -17.24
N TYR A 260 -40.80 -17.22 -16.37
CA TYR A 260 -40.41 -18.60 -16.69
C TYR A 260 -41.08 -19.60 -15.71
N PRO A 261 -42.42 -19.68 -15.67
CA PRO A 261 -43.16 -20.44 -14.65
C PRO A 261 -42.93 -21.96 -14.73
N GLU A 262 -42.44 -22.46 -15.86
CA GLU A 262 -42.04 -23.84 -16.05
C GLU A 262 -40.71 -24.22 -15.35
N THR A 263 -39.90 -23.23 -14.95
CA THR A 263 -38.59 -23.45 -14.33
C THR A 263 -38.68 -23.24 -12.83
N VAL A 264 -39.00 -24.32 -12.12
CA VAL A 264 -39.15 -24.32 -10.66
C VAL A 264 -37.83 -24.63 -9.98
N ASN A 265 -37.38 -23.73 -9.11
CA ASN A 265 -36.26 -23.90 -8.18
C ASN A 265 -36.77 -24.51 -6.88
N GLY A 266 -36.06 -25.51 -6.34
CA GLY A 266 -36.47 -26.26 -5.14
C GLY A 266 -35.28 -26.57 -4.24
N PRO A 267 -35.44 -27.32 -3.14
CA PRO A 267 -34.37 -27.52 -2.17
C PRO A 267 -33.10 -28.11 -2.79
N GLY A 268 -31.96 -27.48 -2.52
CA GLY A 268 -30.65 -27.80 -3.10
C GLY A 268 -30.36 -27.16 -4.46
N SER A 269 -31.29 -26.40 -5.05
CA SER A 269 -31.02 -25.68 -6.29
C SER A 269 -30.14 -24.46 -6.04
N PHE A 270 -29.11 -24.32 -6.86
CA PHE A 270 -28.26 -23.14 -6.98
C PHE A 270 -28.54 -22.43 -8.30
N LEU A 271 -28.79 -21.13 -8.23
CA LEU A 271 -29.07 -20.28 -9.38
C LEU A 271 -28.10 -19.09 -9.37
N MET A 272 -27.61 -18.71 -10.55
CA MET A 272 -26.86 -17.48 -10.76
C MET A 272 -27.58 -16.63 -11.79
N GLU A 273 -27.87 -15.40 -11.42
CA GLU A 273 -28.39 -14.37 -12.30
C GLU A 273 -27.26 -13.45 -12.77
N PRO A 274 -27.12 -13.22 -14.08
CA PRO A 274 -26.14 -12.26 -14.58
C PRO A 274 -26.62 -10.82 -14.32
N SER A 275 -25.66 -9.90 -14.18
CA SER A 275 -25.95 -8.45 -14.15
C SER A 275 -26.87 -8.04 -15.30
N GLY A 276 -27.89 -7.25 -14.98
CA GLY A 276 -28.86 -6.74 -15.93
C GLY A 276 -30.12 -7.60 -16.09
N SER A 277 -30.26 -8.68 -15.33
CA SER A 277 -31.48 -9.48 -15.25
C SER A 277 -32.65 -8.66 -14.69
N VAL A 278 -33.87 -8.97 -15.17
CA VAL A 278 -35.14 -8.40 -14.68
C VAL A 278 -36.11 -9.55 -14.47
N HIS A 279 -36.51 -9.78 -13.22
CA HIS A 279 -37.34 -10.93 -12.88
C HIS A 279 -38.34 -10.62 -11.77
N THR A 280 -39.40 -11.44 -11.71
CA THR A 280 -40.41 -11.41 -10.65
C THR A 280 -40.44 -12.77 -9.95
N LEU A 281 -39.88 -12.87 -8.75
CA LEU A 281 -39.84 -14.12 -7.98
C LEU A 281 -41.21 -14.41 -7.38
N THR A 282 -41.72 -15.64 -7.59
CA THR A 282 -43.04 -16.08 -7.12
C THR A 282 -42.94 -17.43 -6.41
N ILE A 283 -43.59 -17.54 -5.24
CA ILE A 283 -43.77 -18.80 -4.52
C ILE A 283 -45.10 -19.45 -4.95
N PRO A 284 -45.14 -20.73 -5.35
CA PRO A 284 -46.37 -21.43 -5.69
C PRO A 284 -47.42 -21.38 -4.57
N GLU A 285 -48.69 -21.14 -4.92
CA GLU A 285 -49.80 -21.06 -3.96
C GLU A 285 -50.19 -22.43 -3.37
N ASP A 286 -49.92 -23.52 -4.10
CA ASP A 286 -50.27 -24.89 -3.72
C ASP A 286 -49.24 -25.56 -2.79
N GLN A 287 -48.17 -24.84 -2.43
CA GLN A 287 -47.15 -25.32 -1.51
C GLN A 287 -47.61 -25.25 -0.04
N THR A 288 -47.30 -26.28 0.75
CA THR A 288 -47.75 -26.40 2.14
C THR A 288 -46.74 -25.87 3.18
N GLU A 289 -45.50 -25.61 2.77
CA GLU A 289 -44.42 -25.12 3.62
C GLU A 289 -43.86 -23.79 3.08
N GLU A 290 -43.20 -23.01 3.92
CA GLU A 290 -42.53 -21.79 3.48
C GLU A 290 -41.29 -22.09 2.61
N THR A 291 -40.94 -21.16 1.74
CA THR A 291 -39.73 -21.26 0.92
C THR A 291 -38.60 -20.47 1.58
N ILE A 292 -37.45 -21.10 1.79
CA ILE A 292 -36.25 -20.50 2.39
C ILE A 292 -35.14 -20.42 1.36
N VAL A 293 -34.66 -19.21 1.06
CA VAL A 293 -33.64 -18.96 0.03
C VAL A 293 -32.56 -18.03 0.56
N TRP A 294 -31.30 -18.39 0.32
CA TRP A 294 -30.15 -17.51 0.49
C TRP A 294 -29.90 -16.76 -0.79
N PHE A 295 -29.74 -15.44 -0.69
CA PHE A 295 -29.32 -14.59 -1.78
C PHE A 295 -28.02 -13.91 -1.43
N LEU A 296 -27.02 -14.01 -2.29
CA LEU A 296 -25.81 -13.19 -2.29
C LEU A 296 -25.88 -12.26 -3.50
N MET A 297 -25.89 -10.96 -3.26
CA MET A 297 -26.13 -9.94 -4.28
C MET A 297 -24.91 -9.04 -4.40
N HIS A 298 -24.47 -8.83 -5.64
CA HIS A 298 -23.45 -7.86 -5.97
C HIS A 298 -24.11 -6.62 -6.57
N GLY A 299 -23.79 -5.46 -6.03
CA GLY A 299 -24.36 -4.19 -6.45
C GLY A 299 -25.76 -3.96 -5.92
N THR A 300 -26.55 -3.23 -6.70
CA THR A 300 -27.84 -2.68 -6.32
C THR A 300 -28.97 -3.48 -6.96
N ASN A 301 -29.98 -3.82 -6.16
CA ASN A 301 -31.26 -4.34 -6.59
C ASN A 301 -32.27 -3.18 -6.68
N ILE A 302 -32.85 -2.96 -7.85
CA ILE A 302 -33.76 -1.85 -8.16
C ILE A 302 -35.15 -2.43 -8.38
N ASN A 303 -36.07 -2.18 -7.45
CA ASN A 303 -37.45 -2.62 -7.54
C ASN A 303 -38.26 -1.65 -8.40
N ILE A 304 -39.03 -2.20 -9.35
CA ILE A 304 -39.82 -1.44 -10.32
C ILE A 304 -41.31 -1.83 -10.27
N ASP A 305 -42.19 -0.86 -10.43
CA ASP A 305 -43.64 -1.10 -10.54
C ASP A 305 -44.05 -1.59 -11.94
N ALA A 306 -45.34 -1.88 -12.12
CA ALA A 306 -45.90 -2.37 -13.38
C ALA A 306 -45.79 -1.33 -14.52
N GLU A 307 -45.68 -0.04 -14.18
CA GLU A 307 -45.47 1.07 -15.10
C GLU A 307 -43.98 1.30 -15.42
N GLY A 308 -43.07 0.55 -14.80
CA GLY A 308 -41.62 0.61 -15.00
C GLY A 308 -40.92 1.72 -14.21
N ASN A 309 -41.59 2.34 -13.24
CA ASN A 309 -40.97 3.34 -12.37
C ASN A 309 -40.21 2.65 -11.24
N VAL A 310 -39.08 3.24 -10.83
CA VAL A 310 -38.32 2.78 -9.67
C VAL A 310 -39.09 3.12 -8.40
N VAL A 311 -39.46 2.10 -7.63
CA VAL A 311 -40.20 2.24 -6.37
C VAL A 311 -39.31 2.10 -5.14
N SER A 312 -38.25 1.29 -5.21
CA SER A 312 -37.23 1.23 -4.16
C SER A 312 -35.90 0.72 -4.68
N ILE A 313 -34.83 1.05 -3.95
CA ILE A 313 -33.45 0.68 -4.27
C ILE A 313 -32.85 0.01 -3.05
N ALA A 314 -32.35 -1.21 -3.22
CA ALA A 314 -31.72 -2.01 -2.19
C ALA A 314 -30.25 -2.28 -2.58
N ASP A 315 -29.33 -1.72 -1.81
CA ASP A 315 -27.89 -1.97 -1.90
C ASP A 315 -27.36 -2.28 -0.49
N ALA A 316 -26.08 -2.65 -0.36
CA ALA A 316 -25.54 -3.09 0.93
C ALA A 316 -25.74 -2.06 2.05
N HIS A 317 -25.67 -0.76 1.72
CA HIS A 317 -25.86 0.33 2.66
C HIS A 317 -27.32 0.49 3.11
N ASN A 318 -28.24 0.56 2.14
CA ASN A 318 -29.66 0.77 2.41
C ASN A 318 -30.30 -0.44 3.07
N VAL A 319 -29.88 -1.65 2.70
CA VAL A 319 -30.36 -2.90 3.30
C VAL A 319 -29.88 -3.03 4.74
N LEU A 320 -28.60 -2.77 5.03
CA LEU A 320 -28.09 -2.79 6.41
C LEU A 320 -28.83 -1.80 7.32
N LYS A 321 -29.04 -0.58 6.81
CA LYS A 321 -29.76 0.46 7.56
C LYS A 321 -31.23 0.11 7.75
N GLY A 322 -31.91 -0.36 6.70
CA GLY A 322 -33.31 -0.74 6.73
C GLY A 322 -33.55 -1.93 7.66
N TYR A 323 -32.69 -2.94 7.60
CA TYR A 323 -32.73 -4.11 8.46
C TYR A 323 -32.64 -3.74 9.95
N ARG A 324 -31.69 -2.87 10.33
CA ARG A 324 -31.56 -2.39 11.71
C ARG A 324 -32.80 -1.65 12.19
N LEU A 325 -33.37 -0.78 11.34
CA LEU A 325 -34.59 -0.05 11.67
C LEU A 325 -35.77 -1.01 11.90
N LEU A 326 -35.88 -2.06 11.09
CA LEU A 326 -36.91 -3.09 11.26
C LEU A 326 -36.68 -3.91 12.53
N CYS A 327 -35.43 -4.26 12.88
CA CYS A 327 -35.11 -4.90 14.16
C CYS A 327 -35.58 -4.06 15.35
N GLU A 328 -35.32 -2.75 15.33
CA GLU A 328 -35.76 -1.81 16.36
C GLU A 328 -37.29 -1.71 16.44
N GLN A 329 -37.95 -1.55 15.30
CA GLN A 329 -39.42 -1.45 15.23
C GLN A 329 -40.11 -2.73 15.73
N GLN A 330 -39.55 -3.90 15.39
CA GLN A 330 -40.08 -5.21 15.78
C GLN A 330 -39.55 -5.69 17.14
N LYS A 331 -38.73 -4.87 17.82
CA LYS A 331 -38.16 -5.12 19.14
C LYS A 331 -37.40 -6.44 19.25
N VAL A 332 -36.71 -6.82 18.18
CA VAL A 332 -35.85 -8.01 18.16
C VAL A 332 -34.40 -7.56 18.37
N SER A 333 -33.68 -8.31 19.20
CA SER A 333 -32.26 -8.04 19.50
C SER A 333 -31.45 -8.23 18.23
N HIS A 334 -30.87 -7.16 17.72
CA HIS A 334 -29.79 -7.28 16.76
C HIS A 334 -28.51 -7.35 17.61
N HIS A 335 -27.84 -8.51 17.66
CA HIS A 335 -26.60 -8.61 18.43
C HIS A 335 -25.58 -7.61 17.87
N ASN A 336 -25.18 -6.68 18.74
CA ASN A 336 -24.17 -5.68 18.47
C ASN A 336 -23.18 -5.69 19.64
N VAL A 337 -21.97 -6.19 19.40
CA VAL A 337 -20.77 -5.78 20.16
C VAL A 337 -20.58 -4.24 20.10
N ILE A 338 -21.30 -3.57 19.19
CA ILE A 338 -21.35 -2.12 18.96
C ILE A 338 -22.27 -1.35 19.94
N ASP A 339 -23.02 -1.97 20.85
CA ASP A 339 -23.83 -1.18 21.81
C ASP A 339 -22.99 -0.45 22.88
N TYR A 340 -21.75 -0.90 23.13
CA TYR A 340 -20.78 -0.12 23.91
C TYR A 340 -20.25 1.10 23.13
N LEU A 341 -20.06 0.94 21.81
CA LEU A 341 -19.58 1.98 20.90
C LEU A 341 -20.67 3.02 20.58
N ASN A 342 -21.94 2.63 20.53
CA ASN A 342 -23.05 3.56 20.28
C ASN A 342 -23.34 4.48 21.47
N GLN A 343 -23.13 4.02 22.71
CA GLN A 343 -23.17 4.90 23.88
C GLN A 343 -22.02 5.93 23.87
N ALA A 344 -20.86 5.57 23.31
CA ALA A 344 -19.75 6.50 23.08
C ALA A 344 -20.00 7.45 21.89
N LEU A 345 -20.68 7.01 20.83
CA LEU A 345 -21.06 7.84 19.68
C LEU A 345 -22.13 8.89 20.04
N GLN A 346 -23.05 8.62 20.97
CA GLN A 346 -23.97 9.64 21.50
C GLN A 346 -23.26 10.72 22.34
N ALA A 347 -22.01 10.49 22.77
CA ALA A 347 -21.18 11.48 23.46
C ALA A 347 -20.33 12.36 22.51
N GLY A 348 -20.52 12.25 21.18
CA GLY A 348 -19.97 13.20 20.20
C GLY A 348 -18.62 12.84 19.56
N ALA A 349 -18.27 11.56 19.43
CA ALA A 349 -17.06 11.14 18.72
C ALA A 349 -17.24 11.05 17.19
N ASP A 350 -16.25 11.54 16.45
CA ASP A 350 -16.19 11.62 14.98
C ASP A 350 -15.91 10.26 14.32
N LYS A 351 -16.69 9.88 13.29
CA LYS A 351 -16.60 8.58 12.61
C LYS A 351 -15.29 8.36 11.83
N THR A 352 -14.50 9.39 11.61
CA THR A 352 -13.22 9.32 10.89
C THR A 352 -12.09 8.65 11.67
N ALA A 353 -12.26 8.37 12.96
CA ALA A 353 -11.18 7.81 13.79
C ALA A 353 -10.98 6.29 13.62
N LEU A 354 -11.97 5.53 13.13
CA LEU A 354 -11.83 4.08 12.90
C LEU A 354 -10.96 3.74 11.69
N ASP A 355 -11.01 4.54 10.62
CA ASP A 355 -10.18 4.38 9.41
C ASP A 355 -8.76 4.94 9.57
N ARG A 356 -8.48 5.61 10.70
CA ARG A 356 -7.24 6.37 10.93
C ARG A 356 -6.04 5.50 11.33
N GLY A 357 -6.27 4.23 11.63
CA GLY A 357 -5.28 3.37 12.31
C GLY A 357 -5.08 3.81 13.76
N ILE A 358 -4.42 2.96 14.57
CA ILE A 358 -4.11 3.28 15.97
C ILE A 358 -2.67 3.79 16.05
N VAL A 359 -2.48 4.99 16.59
CA VAL A 359 -1.14 5.42 17.04
C VAL A 359 -0.84 4.67 18.34
N LEU A 360 0.16 3.78 18.34
CA LEU A 360 0.53 3.01 19.53
C LEU A 360 1.24 3.88 20.59
N GLY A 361 1.42 3.36 21.81
CA GLY A 361 2.25 3.98 22.85
C GLY A 361 1.49 4.39 24.11
N HIS A 362 1.10 3.42 24.94
CA HIS A 362 0.48 3.67 26.24
C HIS A 362 1.50 4.01 27.34
N GLU A 363 2.76 3.60 27.18
CA GLU A 363 3.82 3.89 28.15
C GLU A 363 4.66 5.08 27.66
N PHE A 364 4.56 6.23 28.33
CA PHE A 364 5.26 7.44 27.87
C PHE A 364 5.64 8.43 28.96
N VAL A 365 6.59 9.29 28.58
CA VAL A 365 6.89 10.55 29.27
C VAL A 365 6.89 11.67 28.24
N GLY A 366 6.13 12.72 28.51
CA GLY A 366 6.01 13.91 27.66
C GLY A 366 6.40 15.19 28.38
N LYS A 367 6.44 16.29 27.61
CA LYS A 367 6.43 17.65 28.14
C LYS A 367 5.19 18.36 27.65
N ILE A 368 4.54 19.12 28.54
CA ILE A 368 3.42 19.96 28.13
C ILE A 368 3.95 21.09 27.25
N VAL A 369 3.50 21.17 25.99
CA VAL A 369 3.96 22.21 25.04
C VAL A 369 2.94 23.33 24.86
N ALA A 370 1.66 23.03 25.06
CA ALA A 370 0.55 23.96 24.95
C ALA A 370 -0.66 23.45 25.75
N PHE A 371 -1.60 24.34 26.03
CA PHE A 371 -2.90 24.03 26.62
C PHE A 371 -4.01 24.50 25.67
N GLY A 372 -5.12 23.76 25.62
CA GLY A 372 -6.33 24.17 24.90
C GLY A 372 -7.08 25.33 25.57
N GLU A 373 -8.18 25.74 24.93
CA GLU A 373 -9.13 26.71 25.49
C GLU A 373 -10.04 26.00 26.51
N GLY A 374 -9.71 26.11 27.80
CA GLY A 374 -10.46 25.48 28.89
C GLY A 374 -9.95 25.86 30.28
N PRO A 375 -10.65 25.48 31.36
CA PRO A 375 -10.19 25.63 32.73
C PRO A 375 -8.85 24.89 32.92
N ARG A 376 -7.90 25.48 33.65
CA ARG A 376 -6.58 24.91 33.88
C ARG A 376 -6.37 24.56 35.35
N GLY A 377 -5.69 23.45 35.59
CA GLY A 377 -5.12 23.08 36.88
C GLY A 377 -3.76 23.74 37.12
N ASP A 378 -2.95 23.11 37.97
CA ASP A 378 -1.66 23.65 38.45
C ASP A 378 -0.46 23.27 37.54
N LEU A 379 -0.67 22.52 36.45
CA LEU A 379 0.40 22.10 35.55
C LEU A 379 0.87 23.25 34.64
N ARG A 380 2.14 23.20 34.20
CA ARG A 380 2.79 24.31 33.46
C ARG A 380 3.38 23.84 32.13
N ILE A 381 3.41 24.75 31.15
CA ILE A 381 4.14 24.53 29.89
C ILE A 381 5.63 24.26 30.22
N GLY A 382 6.20 23.24 29.58
CA GLY A 382 7.56 22.74 29.80
C GLY A 382 7.67 21.66 30.89
N GLN A 383 6.64 21.47 31.71
CA GLN A 383 6.65 20.48 32.79
C GLN A 383 6.63 19.05 32.21
N ARG A 384 7.45 18.18 32.81
CA ARG A 384 7.51 16.75 32.46
C ARG A 384 6.36 16.01 33.13
N VAL A 385 5.66 15.19 32.36
CA VAL A 385 4.49 14.44 32.79
C VAL A 385 4.49 13.03 32.23
N CYS A 386 3.91 12.10 32.98
CA CYS A 386 3.46 10.80 32.50
C CYS A 386 1.94 10.72 32.69
N SER A 387 1.32 9.58 32.38
CA SER A 387 -0.12 9.38 32.55
C SER A 387 -0.44 7.94 32.88
N THR A 388 -1.50 7.73 33.65
CA THR A 388 -2.18 6.43 33.71
C THR A 388 -2.86 6.21 32.36
N PRO A 389 -2.48 5.18 31.58
CA PRO A 389 -2.88 5.08 30.18
C PRO A 389 -4.27 4.50 29.98
N PHE A 390 -5.22 4.90 30.82
CA PHE A 390 -6.58 4.43 30.77
C PHE A 390 -7.58 5.54 31.08
N LEU A 391 -8.66 5.60 30.30
CA LEU A 391 -9.84 6.38 30.65
C LEU A 391 -10.82 5.50 31.43
N PRO A 392 -11.20 5.88 32.65
CA PRO A 392 -12.12 5.07 33.45
C PRO A 392 -13.50 4.97 32.80
N ASN A 393 -14.05 3.75 32.74
CA ASN A 393 -15.38 3.47 32.21
C ASN A 393 -16.14 2.46 33.10
N ARG A 394 -17.47 2.50 33.08
CA ARG A 394 -18.35 1.66 33.91
C ARG A 394 -18.26 0.16 33.63
N LEU A 395 -17.80 -0.28 32.46
CA LEU A 395 -17.71 -1.70 32.09
C LEU A 395 -16.26 -2.20 31.99
N ALA A 396 -15.36 -1.43 31.37
CA ALA A 396 -13.93 -1.70 31.34
C ALA A 396 -13.15 -0.44 30.93
N ASP A 397 -12.03 -0.18 31.62
CA ASP A 397 -11.17 0.97 31.33
C ASP A 397 -10.69 0.99 29.87
N ILE A 398 -10.66 2.16 29.24
CA ILE A 398 -10.31 2.32 27.81
C ILE A 398 -8.81 2.61 27.69
N PRO A 399 -8.01 1.74 27.06
CA PRO A 399 -6.57 1.93 26.96
C PRO A 399 -6.17 2.93 25.87
N MET A 400 -5.26 3.84 26.25
CA MET A 400 -4.62 4.79 25.32
C MET A 400 -3.71 4.04 24.36
N GLY A 401 -3.64 4.45 23.09
CA GLY A 401 -2.74 3.83 22.11
C GLY A 401 -2.95 2.34 21.86
N ALA A 402 -4.12 1.82 22.25
CA ALA A 402 -4.60 0.46 21.95
C ALA A 402 -6.05 0.47 21.47
N THR A 403 -6.66 1.65 21.35
CA THR A 403 -8.00 1.85 20.77
C THR A 403 -7.98 2.96 19.72
N PRO A 404 -8.84 2.90 18.68
CA PRO A 404 -8.85 3.88 17.57
C PRO A 404 -9.23 5.32 17.97
N TRP A 405 -9.75 5.51 19.17
CA TRP A 405 -10.33 6.77 19.63
C TRP A 405 -9.36 7.60 20.47
N LEU A 406 -8.28 6.99 20.94
CA LEU A 406 -7.31 7.62 21.83
C LEU A 406 -5.90 7.26 21.38
N ASP A 407 -5.33 8.17 20.59
CA ASP A 407 -3.96 8.06 20.08
C ASP A 407 -2.97 7.88 21.25
N GLY A 408 -2.01 6.99 21.07
CA GLY A 408 -0.88 6.79 21.96
C GLY A 408 0.26 7.76 21.68
N ALA A 409 1.34 7.59 22.44
CA ALA A 409 2.48 8.49 22.48
C ALA A 409 3.55 8.22 21.40
N TYR A 410 3.35 7.31 20.45
CA TYR A 410 4.22 7.17 19.27
C TYR A 410 3.92 8.27 18.24
N ALA A 411 3.98 9.52 18.70
CA ALA A 411 3.76 10.73 17.91
C ALA A 411 4.62 11.88 18.47
N GLU A 412 4.93 12.86 17.62
CA GLU A 412 5.64 14.09 18.03
C GLU A 412 4.85 14.89 19.06
N TYR A 413 3.54 14.93 18.86
CA TYR A 413 2.57 15.58 19.73
C TYR A 413 1.29 14.74 19.75
N PHE A 414 0.67 14.63 20.90
CA PHE A 414 -0.67 14.05 21.05
C PHE A 414 -1.42 14.78 22.16
N LEU A 415 -2.74 14.71 22.12
CA LEU A 415 -3.62 15.46 23.00
C LEU A 415 -4.08 14.59 24.18
N LEU A 416 -4.01 15.13 25.39
CA LEU A 416 -4.54 14.50 26.61
C LEU A 416 -5.24 15.52 27.50
N ASP A 417 -6.18 15.02 28.30
CA ASP A 417 -6.80 15.79 29.37
C ASP A 417 -5.81 15.99 30.54
N GLU A 418 -5.79 17.20 31.10
CA GLU A 418 -4.92 17.55 32.23
C GLU A 418 -5.14 16.64 33.44
N SER A 419 -6.37 16.13 33.65
CA SER A 419 -6.70 15.26 34.79
C SER A 419 -6.01 13.89 34.74
N LEU A 420 -5.50 13.48 33.58
CA LEU A 420 -4.80 12.21 33.39
C LEU A 420 -3.28 12.37 33.57
N LEU A 421 -2.79 13.60 33.65
CA LEU A 421 -1.36 13.89 33.68
C LEU A 421 -0.84 13.88 35.11
N ILE A 422 0.23 13.11 35.32
CA ILE A 422 0.94 13.01 36.59
C ILE A 422 2.30 13.71 36.43
N PRO A 423 2.62 14.72 37.26
CA PRO A 423 3.88 15.44 37.17
C PRO A 423 5.05 14.55 37.60
N ILE A 424 6.12 14.56 36.80
CA ILE A 424 7.32 13.79 37.11
C ILE A 424 8.25 14.67 37.98
N PRO A 425 8.66 14.20 39.17
CA PRO A 425 9.62 14.90 40.02
C PRO A 425 10.96 15.16 39.32
N ASP A 426 11.58 16.31 39.60
CA ASP A 426 12.83 16.74 38.94
C ASP A 426 14.01 15.77 39.12
N HIS A 427 14.04 15.04 40.24
CA HIS A 427 15.11 14.08 40.53
C HIS A 427 15.00 12.76 39.76
N ILE A 428 13.86 12.49 39.11
CA ILE A 428 13.66 11.29 38.28
C ILE A 428 13.94 11.67 36.82
N ASP A 429 14.89 11.00 36.18
CA ASP A 429 15.18 11.24 34.77
C ASP A 429 14.07 10.67 33.86
N THR A 430 13.98 11.20 32.64
CA THR A 430 12.91 10.86 31.69
C THR A 430 12.91 9.39 31.26
N GLN A 431 14.07 8.74 31.18
CA GLN A 431 14.16 7.35 30.73
C GLN A 431 13.68 6.41 31.82
N THR A 432 14.10 6.68 33.06
CA THR A 432 13.61 5.98 34.24
C THR A 432 12.10 6.16 34.42
N ALA A 433 11.60 7.39 34.29
CA ALA A 433 10.17 7.68 34.43
C ALA A 433 9.30 7.01 33.36
N ALA A 434 9.84 6.67 32.19
CA ALA A 434 9.12 5.93 31.15
C ALA A 434 8.81 4.48 31.54
N LEU A 435 9.42 3.96 32.60
CA LEU A 435 9.19 2.60 33.12
C LEU A 435 8.17 2.57 34.26
N VAL A 436 7.52 3.70 34.57
CA VAL A 436 6.53 3.79 35.66
C VAL A 436 5.36 2.84 35.45
N GLU A 437 4.85 2.78 34.23
CA GLU A 437 3.69 1.96 33.83
C GLU A 437 3.99 0.46 34.02
N PRO A 438 5.06 -0.11 33.41
CA PRO A 438 5.32 -1.54 33.57
C PRO A 438 5.69 -1.91 35.00
N LEU A 439 6.32 -0.99 35.75
CA LEU A 439 6.56 -1.19 37.18
C LEU A 439 5.25 -1.19 37.98
N ALA A 440 4.29 -0.32 37.66
CA ALA A 440 2.99 -0.27 38.33
C ALA A 440 2.20 -1.58 38.16
N ILE A 441 2.25 -2.20 36.97
CA ILE A 441 1.68 -3.54 36.75
C ILE A 441 2.33 -4.57 37.67
N GLY A 442 3.66 -4.63 37.70
CA GLY A 442 4.39 -5.56 38.55
C GLY A 442 4.13 -5.33 40.04
N LEU A 443 4.10 -4.07 40.48
CA LEU A 443 3.80 -3.69 41.86
C LEU A 443 2.37 -4.09 42.26
N HIS A 444 1.41 -3.88 41.36
CA HIS A 444 0.03 -4.27 41.59
C HIS A 444 -0.15 -5.79 41.66
N ALA A 445 0.53 -6.56 40.80
CA ALA A 445 0.54 -8.02 40.91
C ALA A 445 1.05 -8.48 42.29
N VAL A 446 2.12 -7.85 42.80
CA VAL A 446 2.68 -8.15 44.13
C VAL A 446 1.77 -7.63 45.27
N ASN A 447 1.02 -6.54 45.09
CA ASN A 447 -0.01 -6.09 46.04
C ASN A 447 -1.21 -7.03 46.09
N ARG A 448 -1.56 -7.63 44.94
CA ARG A 448 -2.71 -8.53 44.83
C ARG A 448 -2.44 -9.88 45.48
N ALA A 449 -1.17 -10.31 45.47
CA ALA A 449 -0.71 -11.47 46.21
C ALA A 449 -0.81 -11.21 47.72
N ASP A 450 -1.50 -12.07 48.45
CA ASP A 450 -1.62 -12.00 49.92
C ASP A 450 -0.35 -12.58 50.57
N LEU A 451 0.78 -11.92 50.34
CA LEU A 451 2.11 -12.40 50.72
C LEU A 451 2.23 -12.52 52.26
N VAL A 452 2.40 -13.76 52.72
CA VAL A 452 2.80 -14.07 54.11
C VAL A 452 4.25 -13.62 54.34
N VAL A 453 4.67 -13.45 55.60
CA VAL A 453 6.07 -13.11 55.93
C VAL A 453 7.03 -14.18 55.39
N ASP A 454 7.85 -13.81 54.39
CA ASP A 454 8.90 -14.60 53.73
C ASP A 454 8.40 -15.87 52.97
N PRO A 455 7.57 -15.70 51.91
CA PRO A 455 7.11 -16.78 51.05
C PRO A 455 8.16 -17.12 49.98
N ASP A 456 8.13 -18.37 49.50
CA ASP A 456 8.89 -18.79 48.33
C ASP A 456 8.13 -18.29 47.09
N CYS A 457 8.73 -17.34 46.35
CA CYS A 457 8.11 -16.72 45.18
C CYS A 457 8.70 -17.27 43.88
N ILE A 458 7.84 -17.67 42.95
CA ILE A 458 8.22 -18.09 41.61
C ILE A 458 7.77 -17.03 40.62
N VAL A 459 8.65 -16.61 39.70
CA VAL A 459 8.31 -15.69 38.60
C VAL A 459 8.59 -16.38 37.27
N ILE A 460 7.55 -16.62 36.47
CA ILE A 460 7.64 -17.28 35.17
C ILE A 460 7.54 -16.22 34.07
N GLY A 461 8.58 -16.15 33.23
CA GLY A 461 8.75 -15.10 32.22
C GLY A 461 9.50 -13.90 32.79
N CYS A 462 10.73 -13.67 32.34
CA CYS A 462 11.60 -12.56 32.74
C CYS A 462 11.59 -11.42 31.70
N GLY A 463 10.43 -11.18 31.08
CA GLY A 463 10.16 -9.97 30.29
C GLY A 463 9.95 -8.74 31.18
N PRO A 464 9.55 -7.58 30.62
CA PRO A 464 9.37 -6.34 31.37
C PRO A 464 8.51 -6.48 32.63
N ILE A 465 7.35 -7.16 32.54
CA ILE A 465 6.44 -7.37 33.68
C ILE A 465 7.06 -8.30 34.72
N GLY A 466 7.71 -9.40 34.31
CA GLY A 466 8.40 -10.30 35.24
C GLY A 466 9.53 -9.61 36.00
N LEU A 467 10.33 -8.78 35.32
CA LEU A 467 11.37 -7.98 35.99
C LEU A 467 10.77 -6.94 36.95
N ALA A 468 9.61 -6.37 36.62
CA ALA A 468 8.88 -5.48 37.50
C ALA A 468 8.38 -6.20 38.77
N VAL A 469 7.86 -7.42 38.64
CA VAL A 469 7.46 -8.26 39.77
C VAL A 469 8.67 -8.62 40.65
N ILE A 470 9.77 -9.10 40.06
CA ILE A 470 11.00 -9.47 40.79
C ILE A 470 11.52 -8.28 41.59
N THR A 471 11.61 -7.11 40.96
CA THR A 471 12.15 -5.93 41.63
C THR A 471 11.18 -5.41 42.70
N SER A 472 9.87 -5.53 42.50
CA SER A 472 8.85 -5.16 43.50
C SER A 472 8.88 -6.10 44.72
N LEU A 473 9.08 -7.41 44.50
CA LEU A 473 9.28 -8.39 45.57
C LEU A 473 10.54 -8.10 46.37
N ALA A 474 11.66 -7.85 45.69
CA ALA A 474 12.92 -7.51 46.32
C ALA A 474 12.82 -6.20 47.14
N ALA A 475 12.12 -5.19 46.63
CA ALA A 475 11.88 -3.93 47.33
C ALA A 475 11.03 -4.10 48.61
N ARG A 476 10.21 -5.15 48.70
CA ARG A 476 9.49 -5.55 49.92
C ARG A 476 10.31 -6.40 50.88
N GLY A 477 11.57 -6.70 50.53
CA GLY A 477 12.46 -7.52 51.34
C GLY A 477 12.24 -9.02 51.19
N ILE A 478 11.54 -9.47 50.15
CA ILE A 478 11.43 -10.90 49.84
C ILE A 478 12.77 -11.37 49.30
N THR A 479 13.33 -12.42 49.92
CA THR A 479 14.69 -12.87 49.61
C THR A 479 14.74 -14.15 48.79
N ASN A 480 13.68 -14.96 48.80
CA ASN A 480 13.63 -16.18 48.00
C ASN A 480 12.73 -16.01 46.77
N ILE A 481 13.36 -15.60 45.66
CA ILE A 481 12.69 -15.33 44.38
C ILE A 481 13.35 -16.21 43.30
N ILE A 482 12.60 -17.17 42.78
CA ILE A 482 13.05 -18.07 41.73
C ILE A 482 12.46 -17.62 40.39
N ALA A 483 13.32 -17.22 39.46
CA ALA A 483 12.90 -16.73 38.15
C ALA A 483 13.13 -17.77 37.04
N ALA A 484 12.17 -17.92 36.13
CA ALA A 484 12.25 -18.84 35.00
C ALA A 484 12.05 -18.12 33.67
N ASP A 485 12.96 -18.31 32.73
CA ASP A 485 12.86 -17.80 31.36
C ASP A 485 13.76 -18.63 30.44
N PHE A 486 13.41 -18.77 29.16
CA PHE A 486 14.25 -19.48 28.18
C PHE A 486 15.53 -18.71 27.83
N SER A 487 15.50 -17.38 27.87
CA SER A 487 16.63 -16.50 27.53
C SER A 487 17.63 -16.41 28.68
N ALA A 488 18.87 -16.85 28.44
CA ALA A 488 19.96 -16.75 29.41
C ALA A 488 20.19 -15.31 29.87
N ARG A 489 20.12 -14.35 28.94
CA ARG A 489 20.30 -12.93 29.23
C ARG A 489 19.20 -12.37 30.15
N ARG A 490 17.94 -12.77 29.95
CA ARG A 490 16.84 -12.34 30.81
C ARG A 490 16.96 -12.93 32.22
N ARG A 491 17.45 -14.16 32.35
CA ARG A 491 17.79 -14.77 33.64
C ARG A 491 18.94 -14.06 34.35
N ASP A 492 20.00 -13.71 33.62
CA ASP A 492 21.11 -12.93 34.19
C ASP A 492 20.61 -11.58 34.72
N LEU A 493 19.76 -10.89 33.94
CA LEU A 493 19.14 -9.64 34.34
C LEU A 493 18.25 -9.81 35.59
N ALA A 494 17.40 -10.84 35.62
CA ALA A 494 16.57 -11.18 36.78
C ALA A 494 17.41 -11.39 38.05
N SER A 495 18.55 -12.08 37.94
CA SER A 495 19.49 -12.27 39.07
C SER A 495 20.03 -10.94 39.59
N THR A 496 20.37 -10.01 38.70
CA THR A 496 20.86 -8.68 39.12
C THR A 496 19.80 -7.79 39.75
N LEU A 497 18.51 -8.13 39.62
CA LEU A 497 17.36 -7.36 40.08
C LEU A 497 16.68 -7.94 41.32
N GLY A 498 17.21 -9.04 41.87
CA GLY A 498 16.76 -9.61 43.14
C GLY A 498 16.32 -11.07 43.10
N ALA A 499 16.35 -11.73 41.93
CA ALA A 499 16.14 -13.18 41.89
C ALA A 499 17.29 -13.92 42.61
N SER A 500 16.96 -14.75 43.59
CA SER A 500 17.93 -15.55 44.34
C SER A 500 18.42 -16.77 43.56
N ALA A 501 17.60 -17.25 42.63
CA ALA A 501 17.93 -18.32 41.70
C ALA A 501 17.21 -18.12 40.36
N THR A 502 17.77 -18.69 39.30
CA THR A 502 17.11 -18.73 37.99
C THR A 502 17.17 -20.12 37.37
N THR A 503 16.15 -20.48 36.62
CA THR A 503 16.10 -21.76 35.89
C THR A 503 15.81 -21.57 34.41
N ASP A 504 16.37 -22.46 33.61
CA ASP A 504 16.03 -22.65 32.20
C ASP A 504 14.95 -23.75 32.11
N PRO A 505 13.71 -23.42 31.72
CA PRO A 505 12.62 -24.40 31.66
C PRO A 505 12.89 -25.58 30.73
N ASN A 506 13.80 -25.45 29.75
CA ASN A 506 14.22 -26.58 28.90
C ASN A 506 15.05 -27.64 29.66
N LYS A 507 15.63 -27.28 30.80
CA LYS A 507 16.54 -28.14 31.56
C LYS A 507 15.90 -28.67 32.84
N MET A 508 15.07 -27.86 33.49
CA MET A 508 14.48 -28.18 34.78
C MET A 508 13.23 -27.33 35.02
N SER A 509 12.18 -27.95 35.54
CA SER A 509 10.97 -27.23 35.92
C SER A 509 11.29 -26.20 37.00
N VAL A 510 10.63 -25.05 36.95
CA VAL A 510 10.78 -24.01 37.98
C VAL A 510 10.35 -24.48 39.36
N PHE A 511 9.40 -25.43 39.41
CA PHE A 511 8.94 -26.02 40.66
C PHE A 511 9.96 -27.01 41.26
N ASP A 512 10.83 -27.59 40.44
CA ASP A 512 11.91 -28.49 40.91
C ASP A 512 13.11 -27.69 41.48
N ALA A 513 13.17 -26.40 41.21
CA ALA A 513 14.23 -25.51 41.69
C ALA A 513 13.98 -24.97 43.11
N LEU A 514 12.82 -25.27 43.72
CA LEU A 514 12.48 -24.85 45.08
C LEU A 514 13.35 -25.57 46.13
N PRO A 515 14.02 -24.84 47.04
CA PRO A 515 14.77 -25.46 48.12
C PRO A 515 13.84 -25.96 49.23
N GLY A 516 13.86 -27.27 49.56
CA GLY A 516 13.18 -27.82 50.76
C GLY A 516 12.02 -28.78 50.48
N ASP A 517 11.05 -28.86 51.41
CA ASP A 517 9.89 -29.76 51.32
C ASP A 517 8.92 -29.30 50.21
N LEU A 518 8.77 -30.13 49.17
CA LEU A 518 7.95 -29.91 47.96
C LEU A 518 6.44 -29.69 48.24
N ARG A 519 6.01 -29.76 49.50
CA ARG A 519 4.62 -29.52 49.93
C ARG A 519 4.36 -28.13 50.50
N ARG A 520 5.38 -27.26 50.63
CA ARG A 520 5.18 -25.90 51.12
C ARG A 520 4.41 -25.06 50.08
N PRO A 521 3.38 -24.29 50.47
CA PRO A 521 2.69 -23.38 49.57
C PRO A 521 3.64 -22.30 49.05
N VAL A 522 3.49 -21.94 47.77
CA VAL A 522 4.28 -20.91 47.10
C VAL A 522 3.38 -19.86 46.45
N THR A 523 3.94 -18.69 46.15
CA THR A 523 3.27 -17.69 45.32
C THR A 523 3.90 -17.69 43.94
N VAL A 524 3.11 -17.99 42.91
CA VAL A 524 3.56 -18.06 41.51
C VAL A 524 3.05 -16.83 40.77
N PHE A 525 3.96 -16.08 40.16
CA PHE A 525 3.66 -14.98 39.25
C PHE A 525 3.92 -15.44 37.81
N GLU A 526 2.86 -15.62 37.04
CA GLU A 526 2.92 -15.92 35.62
C GLU A 526 2.93 -14.59 34.84
N CYS A 527 4.03 -14.32 34.15
CA CYS A 527 4.28 -13.05 33.43
C CYS A 527 4.68 -13.28 31.96
N SER A 528 4.62 -14.51 31.45
CA SER A 528 5.07 -14.84 30.09
C SER A 528 3.98 -14.60 29.03
N GLY A 529 2.70 -14.77 29.40
CA GLY A 529 1.59 -14.71 28.46
C GLY A 529 1.60 -15.84 27.42
N ALA A 530 2.39 -16.88 27.64
CA ALA A 530 2.37 -18.08 26.81
C ALA A 530 1.05 -18.85 27.00
N ASN A 531 0.63 -19.57 25.96
CA ASN A 531 -0.57 -20.41 26.04
C ASN A 531 -0.33 -21.65 26.92
N SER A 532 -1.41 -22.21 27.48
CA SER A 532 -1.43 -23.36 28.40
C SER A 532 -0.81 -23.11 29.78
N MET A 533 -0.55 -21.85 30.15
CA MET A 533 0.11 -21.54 31.42
C MET A 533 -0.79 -21.73 32.62
N ILE A 534 -2.11 -21.52 32.48
CA ILE A 534 -3.07 -21.80 33.56
C ILE A 534 -3.05 -23.31 33.89
N ARG A 535 -3.03 -24.16 32.86
CA ARG A 535 -2.91 -25.62 33.03
C ARG A 535 -1.60 -25.98 33.75
N PHE A 536 -0.49 -25.48 33.24
CA PHE A 536 0.84 -25.79 33.75
C PHE A 536 0.99 -25.39 35.23
N CYS A 537 0.60 -24.16 35.58
CA CYS A 537 0.68 -23.67 36.95
C CYS A 537 -0.23 -24.45 37.89
N THR A 538 -1.47 -24.76 37.50
CA THR A 538 -2.40 -25.54 38.35
C THR A 538 -1.97 -26.99 38.56
N ASP A 539 -1.39 -27.62 37.54
CA ASP A 539 -0.86 -28.99 37.64
C ASP A 539 0.44 -29.08 38.43
N SER A 540 1.29 -28.07 38.34
CA SER A 540 2.64 -28.12 38.91
C SER A 540 2.74 -27.50 40.30
N ALA A 541 1.90 -26.51 40.62
CA ALA A 541 1.96 -25.84 41.91
C ALA A 541 1.64 -26.79 43.08
N PRO A 542 2.36 -26.68 44.21
CA PRO A 542 2.03 -27.37 45.46
C PRO A 542 0.61 -27.02 45.97
N PRO A 543 -0.01 -27.87 46.80
CA PRO A 543 -1.29 -27.54 47.43
C PRO A 543 -1.24 -26.21 48.21
N LYS A 544 -2.36 -25.48 48.21
CA LYS A 544 -2.57 -24.18 48.86
C LYS A 544 -1.73 -23.04 48.31
N SER A 545 -1.12 -23.22 47.14
CA SER A 545 -0.36 -22.16 46.47
C SER A 545 -1.29 -21.11 45.86
N GLU A 546 -0.76 -19.90 45.76
CA GLU A 546 -1.41 -18.77 45.11
C GLU A 546 -0.79 -18.55 43.73
N ILE A 547 -1.62 -18.43 42.69
CA ILE A 547 -1.20 -18.22 41.31
C ILE A 547 -1.73 -16.87 40.86
N ILE A 548 -0.81 -15.97 40.52
CA ILE A 548 -1.06 -14.62 40.04
C ILE A 548 -0.78 -14.58 38.54
N MET A 549 -1.82 -14.44 37.74
CA MET A 549 -1.75 -14.34 36.28
C MET A 549 -1.64 -12.87 35.89
N ALA A 550 -0.45 -12.45 35.46
CA ALA A 550 -0.16 -11.11 34.94
C ALA A 550 0.21 -11.12 33.44
N GLY A 551 0.57 -12.28 32.88
CA GLY A 551 0.74 -12.48 31.44
C GLY A 551 -0.60 -12.60 30.71
N ILE A 552 -0.74 -11.92 29.58
CA ILE A 552 -1.95 -11.97 28.74
C ILE A 552 -1.75 -13.01 27.63
N SER A 553 -2.40 -14.17 27.76
CA SER A 553 -2.49 -15.16 26.68
C SER A 553 -3.65 -14.81 25.73
N HIS A 554 -3.43 -15.04 24.43
CA HIS A 554 -4.39 -14.69 23.38
C HIS A 554 -5.06 -15.93 22.75
N GLY A 555 -4.62 -17.13 23.13
CA GLY A 555 -5.25 -18.39 22.73
C GLY A 555 -6.23 -18.91 23.77
N GLU A 556 -6.98 -19.94 23.40
CA GLU A 556 -7.83 -20.66 24.33
C GLU A 556 -6.99 -21.34 25.43
N GLU A 557 -7.35 -21.09 26.69
CA GLU A 557 -6.73 -21.70 27.87
C GLU A 557 -7.67 -22.74 28.48
N THR A 558 -7.10 -23.85 28.96
CA THR A 558 -7.86 -24.89 29.67
C THR A 558 -7.16 -25.24 30.98
N PHE A 559 -7.92 -25.68 31.97
CA PHE A 559 -7.37 -26.32 33.17
C PHE A 559 -8.35 -27.37 33.70
N VAL A 560 -7.89 -28.27 34.56
CA VAL A 560 -8.75 -29.29 35.17
C VAL A 560 -9.21 -28.78 36.54
N PRO A 561 -10.50 -28.41 36.70
CA PRO A 561 -10.98 -27.85 37.96
C PRO A 561 -10.78 -28.78 39.15
N ALA A 562 -10.91 -30.09 38.94
CA ALA A 562 -10.69 -31.09 39.98
C ALA A 562 -9.27 -31.02 40.58
N THR A 563 -8.24 -30.76 39.77
CA THR A 563 -6.87 -30.59 40.26
C THR A 563 -6.77 -29.35 41.13
N ALA A 564 -7.26 -28.20 40.66
CA ALA A 564 -7.22 -26.94 41.41
C ALA A 564 -8.00 -27.03 42.74
N ILE A 565 -9.19 -27.65 42.73
CA ILE A 565 -10.02 -27.87 43.91
C ILE A 565 -9.32 -28.79 44.91
N SER A 566 -8.80 -29.94 44.46
CA SER A 566 -8.15 -30.93 45.35
C SER A 566 -6.88 -30.38 46.02
N LYS A 567 -6.21 -29.44 45.36
CA LYS A 567 -5.03 -28.76 45.85
C LYS A 567 -5.36 -27.47 46.62
N GLU A 568 -6.63 -27.06 46.70
CA GLU A 568 -7.06 -25.80 47.33
C GLU A 568 -6.27 -24.58 46.79
N LEU A 569 -6.07 -24.51 45.47
CA LEU A 569 -5.31 -23.41 44.84
C LEU A 569 -6.13 -22.11 44.77
N SER A 570 -5.45 -20.98 44.90
CA SER A 570 -6.02 -19.65 44.60
C SER A 570 -5.50 -19.15 43.26
N LEU A 571 -6.39 -18.64 42.42
CA LEU A 571 -6.05 -18.11 41.09
C LEU A 571 -6.54 -16.67 40.98
N HIS A 572 -5.62 -15.74 40.75
CA HIS A 572 -5.88 -14.32 40.63
C HIS A 572 -5.50 -13.84 39.24
N PHE A 573 -6.38 -13.07 38.60
CA PHE A 573 -6.09 -12.40 37.34
C PHE A 573 -5.78 -10.93 37.62
N VAL A 574 -4.70 -10.43 37.03
CA VAL A 574 -4.17 -9.09 37.26
C VAL A 574 -3.99 -8.38 35.92
N SER A 575 -4.44 -7.12 35.86
CA SER A 575 -4.32 -6.32 34.64
C SER A 575 -4.06 -4.84 34.95
N PHE A 576 -4.96 -4.18 35.68
CA PHE A 576 -4.88 -2.73 35.93
C PHE A 576 -4.58 -2.40 37.39
N TYR A 577 -3.74 -1.39 37.58
CA TYR A 577 -3.35 -0.83 38.88
C TYR A 577 -4.14 0.45 39.18
N THR A 578 -4.18 0.84 40.45
CA THR A 578 -4.78 2.11 40.87
C THR A 578 -3.86 3.31 40.60
N THR A 579 -4.41 4.53 40.54
CA THR A 579 -3.61 5.76 40.45
C THR A 579 -2.62 5.90 41.61
N GLU A 580 -3.00 5.43 42.81
CA GLU A 580 -2.11 5.38 43.97
C GLU A 580 -0.94 4.42 43.75
N GLU A 581 -1.18 3.23 43.19
CA GLU A 581 -0.12 2.28 42.87
C GLU A 581 0.79 2.79 41.74
N PHE A 582 0.26 3.54 40.78
CA PHE A 582 1.08 4.19 39.76
C PHE A 582 2.00 5.26 40.36
N GLN A 583 1.48 6.07 41.30
CA GLN A 583 2.29 7.04 42.04
C GLN A 583 3.34 6.33 42.92
N ASN A 584 2.98 5.24 43.58
CA ASN A 584 3.90 4.43 44.37
C ASN A 584 5.01 3.81 43.50
N ALA A 585 4.70 3.39 42.27
CA ALA A 585 5.69 2.93 41.31
C ALA A 585 6.65 4.07 40.89
N LEU A 586 6.13 5.27 40.66
CA LEU A 586 6.95 6.45 40.36
C LEU A 586 7.89 6.80 41.53
N ASP A 587 7.38 6.78 42.75
CA ASP A 587 8.16 7.02 43.97
C ASP A 587 9.21 5.92 44.18
N LEU A 588 8.87 4.67 43.88
CA LEU A 588 9.78 3.53 43.96
C LEU A 588 10.94 3.68 42.96
N LEU A 589 10.68 4.11 41.73
CA LEU A 589 11.72 4.46 40.74
C LEU A 589 12.60 5.61 41.23
N GLY A 590 12.01 6.66 41.80
CA GLY A 590 12.75 7.83 42.32
C GLY A 590 13.57 7.54 43.57
N SER A 591 13.19 6.53 44.35
CA SER A 591 13.88 6.16 45.59
C SER A 591 15.26 5.51 45.39
N GLY A 592 15.57 5.05 44.17
CA GLY A 592 16.79 4.30 43.86
C GLY A 592 16.82 2.86 44.41
N LYS A 593 15.73 2.36 45.02
CA LYS A 593 15.60 0.96 45.45
C LYS A 593 15.45 -0.03 44.28
N VAL A 594 15.13 0.47 43.09
CA VAL A 594 14.93 -0.30 41.85
C VAL A 594 15.94 0.20 40.82
N ASP A 595 16.81 -0.69 40.32
CA ASP A 595 17.76 -0.36 39.25
C ASP A 595 17.12 -0.59 37.86
N SER A 596 16.18 0.30 37.51
CA SER A 596 15.38 0.19 36.29
C SER A 596 16.14 0.52 35.00
N ASN A 597 17.29 1.19 35.09
CA ASN A 597 18.15 1.50 33.93
C ASN A 597 18.58 0.24 33.17
N LYS A 598 18.77 -0.88 33.88
CA LYS A 598 19.15 -2.16 33.28
C LYS A 598 18.03 -2.81 32.46
N TRP A 599 16.78 -2.36 32.61
CA TRP A 599 15.65 -2.90 31.85
C TRP A 599 15.72 -2.43 30.39
N ILE A 600 16.21 -1.20 30.17
CA ILE A 600 16.33 -0.58 28.84
C ILE A 600 17.55 -1.17 28.14
N THR A 601 17.28 -2.09 27.22
CA THR A 601 18.29 -2.84 26.45
C THR A 601 18.47 -2.33 25.01
N GLY A 602 17.66 -1.36 24.58
CA GLY A 602 17.71 -0.77 23.25
C GLY A 602 17.04 0.61 23.23
N LYS A 603 17.39 1.43 22.24
CA LYS A 603 16.79 2.74 22.01
C LYS A 603 16.63 2.95 20.51
N VAL A 604 15.47 3.44 20.09
CA VAL A 604 15.14 3.65 18.67
C VAL A 604 14.38 4.96 18.46
N GLY A 605 14.46 5.51 17.25
CA GLY A 605 13.59 6.60 16.82
C GLY A 605 12.19 6.13 16.43
N LEU A 606 11.27 7.08 16.22
CA LEU A 606 9.90 6.77 15.77
C LEU A 606 9.89 6.03 14.42
N ASP A 607 10.83 6.35 13.53
CA ASP A 607 10.96 5.72 12.21
C ASP A 607 11.44 4.25 12.28
N GLU A 608 12.00 3.83 13.41
CA GLU A 608 12.64 2.51 13.59
C GLU A 608 11.77 1.58 14.47
N VAL A 609 10.54 2.00 14.79
CA VAL A 609 9.64 1.27 15.69
C VAL A 609 9.25 -0.10 15.09
N ALA A 610 9.06 -0.19 13.78
CA ALA A 610 8.69 -1.45 13.12
C ALA A 610 9.80 -2.50 13.22
N GLU A 611 11.05 -2.10 12.98
CA GLU A 611 12.24 -2.94 13.16
C GLU A 611 12.43 -3.31 14.63
N ALA A 612 12.15 -2.38 15.56
CA ALA A 612 12.21 -2.64 16.99
C ALA A 612 11.22 -3.72 17.43
N PHE A 613 9.97 -3.69 16.92
CA PHE A 613 8.99 -4.76 17.15
C PHE A 613 9.50 -6.11 16.64
N THR A 614 10.09 -6.13 15.44
CA THR A 614 10.68 -7.34 14.87
C THR A 614 11.83 -7.86 15.73
N ALA A 615 12.73 -6.98 16.20
CA ALA A 615 13.84 -7.35 17.08
C ALA A 615 13.37 -7.90 18.44
N LEU A 616 12.22 -7.44 18.95
CA LEU A 616 11.62 -7.96 20.19
C LEU A 616 11.02 -9.37 20.03
N THR A 617 10.71 -9.81 18.80
CA THR A 617 10.29 -11.21 18.54
C THR A 617 11.44 -12.20 18.73
N THR A 618 12.69 -11.77 18.50
CA THR A 618 13.89 -12.55 18.77
C THR A 618 14.35 -12.31 20.22
N MET A 619 13.99 -13.22 21.13
CA MET A 619 14.14 -13.07 22.60
C MET A 619 15.60 -12.97 23.12
N GLU A 620 16.60 -12.94 22.23
CA GLU A 620 18.03 -12.96 22.60
C GLU A 620 18.65 -11.56 22.75
N HIS A 621 18.11 -10.54 22.07
CA HIS A 621 18.81 -9.25 21.94
C HIS A 621 18.24 -8.13 22.82
N HIS A 622 16.93 -8.07 23.02
CA HIS A 622 16.29 -6.97 23.75
C HIS A 622 15.19 -7.45 24.73
N THR A 623 15.09 -6.77 25.88
CA THR A 623 14.05 -6.93 26.91
C THR A 623 13.08 -5.76 26.90
N LYS A 624 13.58 -4.52 26.99
CA LYS A 624 12.82 -3.28 26.77
C LYS A 624 13.58 -2.40 25.78
N ILE A 625 12.86 -1.81 24.84
CA ILE A 625 13.38 -0.81 23.91
C ILE A 625 12.67 0.51 24.20
N LEU A 626 13.44 1.58 24.39
CA LEU A 626 12.89 2.92 24.56
C LEU A 626 12.69 3.56 23.18
N VAL A 627 11.46 4.01 22.90
CA VAL A 627 11.17 4.83 21.71
C VAL A 627 11.36 6.29 22.08
N ALA A 628 12.31 6.95 21.43
CA ALA A 628 12.56 8.37 21.61
C ALA A 628 11.97 9.15 20.43
N VAL A 629 10.86 9.85 20.68
CA VAL A 629 10.25 10.79 19.73
C VAL A 629 11.25 11.90 19.33
N ASN A 630 12.17 12.25 20.24
CA ASN A 630 13.28 13.16 19.98
C ASN A 630 14.53 12.49 19.36
N CYS A 631 14.40 11.33 18.70
CA CYS A 631 15.40 10.89 17.72
C CYS A 631 15.38 11.75 16.42
N PHE A 632 14.84 12.96 16.50
CA PHE A 632 15.33 14.14 15.78
C PHE A 632 16.88 14.22 15.74
N SER A 633 17.61 13.57 16.66
CA SER A 633 19.07 13.63 16.74
C SER A 633 19.88 12.94 15.63
N LEU A 634 19.29 12.36 14.58
CA LEU A 634 20.07 11.98 13.39
C LEU A 634 19.71 12.83 12.17
N LYS A 635 18.42 13.07 11.90
CA LYS A 635 17.99 13.96 10.81
C LYS A 635 18.33 15.41 11.10
N GLN A 636 18.06 15.91 12.31
CA GLN A 636 18.41 17.28 12.70
C GLN A 636 19.92 17.43 12.93
N VAL A 637 20.61 16.38 13.42
CA VAL A 637 22.08 16.40 13.48
C VAL A 637 22.67 16.49 12.10
N PHE A 638 22.25 15.63 11.16
CA PHE A 638 22.71 15.71 9.77
C PHE A 638 22.31 17.03 9.10
N ARG A 639 21.09 17.54 9.34
CA ARG A 639 20.68 18.87 8.88
C ARG A 639 21.60 19.97 9.44
N ASN A 640 21.91 19.92 10.72
CA ASN A 640 22.84 20.85 11.36
C ASN A 640 24.27 20.67 10.83
N GLU A 641 24.71 19.45 10.53
CA GLU A 641 26.00 19.18 9.88
C GLU A 641 26.07 19.80 8.48
N VAL A 642 25.00 19.66 7.67
CA VAL A 642 24.90 20.31 6.36
C VAL A 642 24.91 21.83 6.49
N ARG A 643 24.11 22.39 7.42
CA ARG A 643 24.09 23.84 7.70
C ARG A 643 25.44 24.36 8.13
N GLU A 644 26.09 23.66 9.04
CA GLU A 644 27.39 24.05 9.57
C GLU A 644 28.47 23.94 8.50
N PHE A 645 28.43 22.92 7.64
CA PHE A 645 29.28 22.81 6.47
C PHE A 645 29.10 24.00 5.54
N LEU A 646 27.85 24.33 5.17
CA LEU A 646 27.52 25.44 4.27
C LEU A 646 27.98 26.78 4.85
N ARG A 647 27.76 27.00 6.15
CA ARG A 647 28.21 28.21 6.86
C ARG A 647 29.74 28.31 6.94
N THR A 648 30.42 27.18 7.15
CA THR A 648 31.88 27.13 7.31
C THR A 648 32.62 27.33 5.98
N HIS A 649 32.02 26.93 4.87
CA HIS A 649 32.63 26.97 3.54
C HIS A 649 31.92 27.93 2.58
N GLU A 650 31.16 28.89 3.12
CA GLU A 650 30.43 29.89 2.32
C GLU A 650 31.36 30.67 1.38
N ASP A 651 32.57 30.99 1.85
CA ASP A 651 33.60 31.71 1.10
C ASP A 651 34.24 30.90 -0.04
N GLN A 652 34.14 29.57 0.01
CA GLN A 652 34.63 28.65 -1.02
C GLN A 652 33.56 28.29 -2.06
N ALA A 653 32.29 28.53 -1.76
CA ALA A 653 31.18 28.18 -2.63
C ALA A 653 31.14 29.09 -3.88
N PRO A 654 31.25 28.55 -5.10
CA PRO A 654 31.30 29.36 -6.32
C PRO A 654 29.92 29.92 -6.68
N HIS A 655 29.83 31.24 -6.90
CA HIS A 655 28.59 31.90 -7.33
C HIS A 655 28.40 31.93 -8.86
N ASN A 656 29.42 32.33 -9.62
CA ASN A 656 29.37 32.50 -11.09
C ASN A 656 30.61 31.89 -11.77
N ALA A 657 30.98 30.68 -11.34
CA ALA A 657 32.17 30.00 -11.83
C ALA A 657 31.85 29.10 -13.03
N GLY A 658 32.71 29.11 -14.05
CA GLY A 658 32.62 28.14 -15.15
C GLY A 658 32.86 26.72 -14.65
N MET A 659 32.27 25.71 -15.34
CA MET A 659 32.35 24.30 -14.92
C MET A 659 33.78 23.77 -14.71
N ARG A 660 34.76 24.32 -15.45
CA ARG A 660 36.18 23.93 -15.38
C ARG A 660 37.05 24.90 -14.57
N SER A 661 36.45 25.87 -13.90
CA SER A 661 37.20 26.80 -13.07
C SER A 661 37.85 26.06 -11.89
N PRO A 662 39.06 26.47 -11.45
CA PRO A 662 39.71 25.86 -10.29
C PRO A 662 38.84 25.87 -9.04
N GLU A 663 38.07 26.93 -8.82
CA GLU A 663 37.11 27.07 -7.71
C GLU A 663 35.95 26.06 -7.79
N MET A 664 35.37 25.84 -8.97
CA MET A 664 34.30 24.84 -9.14
C MET A 664 34.80 23.41 -8.94
N LEU A 665 35.98 23.07 -9.47
CA LEU A 665 36.57 21.73 -9.29
C LEU A 665 36.94 21.48 -7.82
N ALA A 666 37.50 22.49 -7.14
CA ALA A 666 37.79 22.39 -5.71
C ALA A 666 36.51 22.21 -4.88
N TRP A 667 35.45 22.98 -5.20
CA TRP A 667 34.15 22.85 -4.55
C TRP A 667 33.52 21.48 -4.78
N GLN A 668 33.52 20.97 -6.02
CA GLN A 668 33.00 19.65 -6.34
C GLN A 668 33.71 18.56 -5.53
N LYS A 669 35.04 18.61 -5.47
CA LYS A 669 35.83 17.67 -4.68
C LYS A 669 35.45 17.72 -3.20
N LEU A 670 35.33 18.92 -2.63
CA LEU A 670 34.92 19.13 -1.24
C LEU A 670 33.53 18.55 -0.96
N LEU A 671 32.57 18.75 -1.87
CA LEU A 671 31.22 18.17 -1.77
C LEU A 671 31.23 16.64 -1.82
N ILE A 672 32.07 16.03 -2.67
CA ILE A 672 32.21 14.58 -2.73
C ILE A 672 32.82 14.03 -1.44
N GLU A 673 33.85 14.68 -0.90
CA GLU A 673 34.52 14.28 0.35
C GLU A 673 33.55 14.26 1.55
N HIS A 674 32.58 15.17 1.59
CA HIS A 674 31.54 15.23 2.63
C HIS A 674 30.26 14.46 2.27
N GLY A 675 30.20 13.89 1.06
CA GLY A 675 29.07 13.10 0.59
C GLY A 675 27.82 13.90 0.24
N TYR A 676 27.99 15.17 -0.14
CA TYR A 676 26.95 16.05 -0.66
C TYR A 676 26.85 16.03 -2.19
N ALA A 677 27.88 15.53 -2.87
CA ALA A 677 27.87 15.16 -4.29
C ALA A 677 28.35 13.71 -4.48
N ALA A 678 27.92 13.06 -5.56
CA ALA A 678 28.28 11.67 -5.89
C ALA A 678 28.18 10.68 -4.70
N ARG A 679 27.17 10.88 -3.83
CA ARG A 679 27.08 10.25 -2.50
C ARG A 679 27.10 8.72 -2.57
N THR A 680 26.29 8.15 -3.45
CA THR A 680 26.10 6.70 -3.59
C THR A 680 27.08 6.05 -4.57
N ILE A 681 27.93 6.85 -5.23
CA ILE A 681 28.96 6.32 -6.12
C ILE A 681 30.03 5.66 -5.24
N PRO A 682 30.44 4.40 -5.51
CA PRO A 682 31.42 3.69 -4.70
C PRO A 682 32.75 4.45 -4.56
N LYS A 683 33.41 4.33 -3.40
CA LYS A 683 34.70 4.96 -3.12
C LYS A 683 35.81 4.54 -4.09
N GLU A 684 35.79 3.27 -4.51
CA GLU A 684 36.73 2.73 -5.50
C GLU A 684 36.67 3.47 -6.84
N TYR A 685 35.50 4.03 -7.19
CA TYR A 685 35.32 4.86 -8.38
C TYR A 685 35.36 6.37 -8.06
N GLY A 686 35.88 6.76 -6.89
CA GLY A 686 36.12 8.14 -6.50
C GLY A 686 34.92 8.90 -5.93
N GLY A 687 33.80 8.23 -5.66
CA GLY A 687 32.65 8.80 -4.97
C GLY A 687 32.77 8.74 -3.45
N PHE A 688 31.70 9.12 -2.74
CA PHE A 688 31.67 9.07 -1.28
C PHE A 688 31.44 7.65 -0.72
N GLY A 689 30.77 6.78 -1.48
CA GLY A 689 30.43 5.42 -1.08
C GLY A 689 29.47 5.32 0.10
N GLY A 690 28.57 6.30 0.24
CA GLY A 690 27.50 6.27 1.23
C GLY A 690 26.41 5.28 0.83
N THR A 691 25.78 4.65 1.82
CA THR A 691 24.56 3.87 1.56
C THR A 691 23.46 4.78 1.01
N PRO A 692 22.65 4.32 0.05
CA PRO A 692 21.51 5.08 -0.44
C PRO A 692 20.60 5.50 0.71
N ASN A 693 20.65 6.79 1.07
CA ASN A 693 19.82 7.38 2.10
C ASN A 693 19.04 8.55 1.51
N ILE A 694 17.77 8.26 1.32
CA ILE A 694 16.77 9.13 0.73
C ILE A 694 16.53 10.39 1.57
N ILE A 695 16.48 10.25 2.90
CA ILE A 695 16.24 11.38 3.81
C ILE A 695 17.44 12.31 3.82
N GLN A 696 18.67 11.78 3.83
CA GLN A 696 19.87 12.60 3.73
C GLN A 696 19.94 13.33 2.40
N SER A 697 19.64 12.66 1.29
CA SER A 697 19.58 13.30 -0.05
C SER A 697 18.57 14.45 -0.08
N ARG A 698 17.41 14.27 0.58
CA ARG A 698 16.39 15.30 0.74
C ARG A 698 16.89 16.49 1.57
N ILE A 699 17.48 16.22 2.74
CA ILE A 699 18.01 17.26 3.64
C ILE A 699 19.11 18.06 2.94
N ILE A 700 20.05 17.42 2.24
CA ILE A 700 21.07 18.10 1.44
C ILE A 700 20.42 19.06 0.45
N GLY A 701 19.45 18.57 -0.34
CA GLY A 701 18.75 19.40 -1.32
C GLY A 701 18.00 20.58 -0.71
N GLU A 702 17.33 20.40 0.44
CA GLU A 702 16.62 21.47 1.15
C GLU A 702 17.60 22.53 1.67
N GLU A 703 18.67 22.13 2.36
CA GLU A 703 19.59 23.06 3.00
C GLU A 703 20.46 23.82 2.00
N PHE A 704 20.92 23.17 0.91
CA PHE A 704 21.61 23.87 -0.18
C PHE A 704 20.69 24.88 -0.88
N SER A 705 19.41 24.52 -1.08
CA SER A 705 18.41 25.42 -1.67
C SER A 705 18.13 26.63 -0.78
N GLU A 706 17.92 26.42 0.52
CA GLU A 706 17.66 27.47 1.51
C GLU A 706 18.86 28.43 1.63
N ALA A 707 20.08 27.88 1.68
CA ALA A 707 21.32 28.66 1.72
C ALA A 707 21.68 29.32 0.38
N ARG A 708 20.95 29.01 -0.71
CA ARG A 708 21.29 29.43 -2.10
C ARG A 708 22.74 29.06 -2.48
N ALA A 709 23.22 27.95 -1.95
CA ALA A 709 24.58 27.46 -2.17
C ALA A 709 24.67 26.66 -3.47
N ASN A 710 25.85 26.63 -4.08
CA ASN A 710 26.10 25.84 -5.28
C ASN A 710 26.08 24.33 -4.96
N ALA A 711 25.20 23.56 -5.61
CA ALA A 711 25.04 22.13 -5.36
C ALA A 711 26.13 21.25 -6.02
N GLY A 712 27.15 21.86 -6.63
CA GLY A 712 28.23 21.16 -7.32
C GLY A 712 27.95 20.92 -8.79
N LEU A 713 28.84 20.17 -9.42
CA LEU A 713 28.74 19.78 -10.83
C LEU A 713 27.62 18.75 -11.03
N GLY A 714 26.84 18.98 -12.08
CA GLY A 714 25.86 18.03 -12.60
C GLY A 714 26.16 17.70 -14.06
N GLY A 715 25.09 17.57 -14.86
CA GLY A 715 25.18 17.36 -16.30
C GLY A 715 25.20 15.89 -16.72
N GLN A 716 25.24 15.70 -18.04
CA GLN A 716 24.95 14.43 -18.71
C GLN A 716 25.89 13.29 -18.27
N GLY A 717 27.17 13.58 -18.03
CA GLY A 717 28.13 12.59 -17.54
C GLY A 717 27.76 12.07 -16.14
N ILE A 718 27.62 12.98 -15.18
CA ILE A 718 27.40 12.65 -13.76
C ILE A 718 26.01 12.06 -13.52
N SER A 719 24.97 12.67 -14.11
CA SER A 719 23.58 12.30 -13.84
C SER A 719 23.06 11.12 -14.68
N MET A 720 23.70 10.81 -15.81
CA MET A 720 23.21 9.79 -16.74
C MET A 720 24.25 8.72 -17.05
N LEU A 721 25.44 9.11 -17.54
CA LEU A 721 26.43 8.12 -17.99
C LEU A 721 27.02 7.32 -16.83
N VAL A 722 27.41 7.98 -15.73
CA VAL A 722 27.99 7.33 -14.55
C VAL A 722 27.10 6.21 -13.99
N PRO A 723 25.80 6.42 -13.69
CA PRO A 723 24.95 5.33 -13.23
C PRO A 723 24.78 4.22 -14.28
N THR A 724 24.71 4.55 -15.57
CA THR A 724 24.69 3.54 -16.64
C THR A 724 25.98 2.71 -16.69
N LEU A 725 27.15 3.32 -16.50
CA LEU A 725 28.42 2.58 -16.43
C LEU A 725 28.51 1.71 -15.18
N LEU A 726 27.98 2.14 -14.05
CA LEU A 726 27.90 1.30 -12.86
C LEU A 726 27.07 0.04 -13.10
N GLU A 727 25.94 0.18 -13.80
CA GLU A 727 25.03 -0.92 -14.13
C GLU A 727 25.55 -1.83 -15.24
N MET A 728 26.13 -1.26 -16.31
CA MET A 728 26.33 -1.96 -17.59
C MET A 728 27.75 -1.85 -18.16
N GLY A 729 28.61 -0.98 -17.59
CA GLY A 729 29.98 -0.80 -18.06
C GLY A 729 30.90 -1.95 -17.65
N THR A 730 31.96 -2.17 -18.44
CA THR A 730 33.03 -3.09 -18.03
C THR A 730 33.82 -2.51 -16.86
N GLN A 731 34.61 -3.35 -16.18
CA GLN A 731 35.43 -2.89 -15.05
C GLN A 731 36.42 -1.80 -15.49
N GLU A 732 37.06 -1.99 -16.64
CA GLU A 732 38.01 -1.03 -17.22
C GLU A 732 37.32 0.30 -17.54
N GLN A 733 36.10 0.28 -18.06
CA GLN A 733 35.32 1.48 -18.34
C GLN A 733 34.93 2.22 -17.05
N LYS A 734 34.54 1.50 -15.99
CA LYS A 734 34.22 2.08 -14.70
C LYS A 734 35.42 2.81 -14.11
N GLU A 735 36.59 2.16 -14.12
CA GLU A 735 37.85 2.72 -13.64
C GLU A 735 38.33 3.91 -14.48
N GLN A 736 38.19 3.83 -15.80
CA GLN A 736 38.61 4.89 -16.72
C GLN A 736 37.72 6.14 -16.62
N PHE A 737 36.41 5.97 -16.54
CA PHE A 737 35.48 7.08 -16.81
C PHE A 737 34.80 7.66 -15.58
N ILE A 738 34.48 6.86 -14.54
CA ILE A 738 33.60 7.36 -13.47
C ILE A 738 34.28 8.47 -12.66
N LYS A 739 35.50 8.22 -12.16
CA LYS A 739 36.19 9.17 -11.29
C LYS A 739 36.47 10.51 -11.99
N PRO A 740 37.08 10.57 -13.19
CA PRO A 740 37.30 11.84 -13.87
C PRO A 740 35.99 12.59 -14.16
N THR A 741 34.90 11.87 -14.43
CA THR A 741 33.59 12.47 -14.71
C THR A 741 32.99 13.14 -13.48
N ILE A 742 32.92 12.45 -12.34
CA ILE A 742 32.30 13.02 -11.12
C ILE A 742 33.12 14.15 -10.50
N HIS A 743 34.44 14.17 -10.74
CA HIS A 743 35.33 15.25 -10.31
C HIS A 743 35.37 16.45 -11.28
N GLY A 744 34.65 16.38 -12.41
CA GLY A 744 34.59 17.47 -13.39
C GLY A 744 35.81 17.59 -14.30
N GLU A 745 36.75 16.64 -14.21
CA GLU A 745 37.94 16.56 -15.07
C GLU A 745 37.59 16.10 -16.49
N MET A 746 36.44 15.45 -16.66
CA MET A 746 35.93 14.96 -17.94
C MET A 746 34.49 15.42 -18.17
N VAL A 747 34.29 16.23 -19.21
CA VAL A 747 32.99 16.76 -19.62
C VAL A 747 32.45 15.93 -20.78
N TRP A 748 31.14 15.65 -20.74
CA TRP A 748 30.47 14.78 -21.70
C TRP A 748 29.39 15.51 -22.48
N CYS A 749 29.17 15.03 -23.72
CA CYS A 749 27.97 15.34 -24.50
C CYS A 749 27.27 14.06 -24.98
N GLN A 750 25.98 14.16 -25.29
CA GLN A 750 25.16 13.05 -25.78
C GLN A 750 25.00 13.10 -27.30
N GLY A 751 25.44 12.06 -28.00
CA GLY A 751 25.33 11.92 -29.46
C GLY A 751 24.15 11.06 -29.91
N TYR A 752 22.92 11.50 -29.66
CA TYR A 752 21.73 10.68 -29.90
C TYR A 752 20.98 11.11 -31.15
N SER A 753 20.34 12.28 -31.07
CA SER A 753 19.44 12.80 -32.10
C SER A 753 20.18 13.13 -33.40
N GLU A 754 19.47 12.94 -34.51
CA GLU A 754 19.90 13.24 -35.88
C GLU A 754 18.85 14.12 -36.56
N PRO A 755 19.20 14.84 -37.64
CA PRO A 755 18.21 15.62 -38.39
C PRO A 755 16.96 14.82 -38.81
N GLY A 756 17.14 13.52 -39.09
CA GLY A 756 16.05 12.59 -39.43
C GLY A 756 15.53 11.71 -38.28
N ALA A 757 16.13 11.78 -37.08
CA ALA A 757 15.81 10.88 -35.97
C ALA A 757 15.89 11.59 -34.61
N GLY A 758 14.74 12.06 -34.11
CA GLY A 758 14.58 12.62 -32.76
C GLY A 758 13.64 11.75 -31.91
N SER A 759 12.33 11.99 -31.99
CA SER A 759 11.32 11.18 -31.28
C SER A 759 11.32 9.71 -31.74
N ASP A 760 11.54 9.45 -33.04
CA ASP A 760 11.81 8.10 -33.56
C ASP A 760 13.32 7.81 -33.53
N LEU A 761 13.91 7.83 -32.33
CA LEU A 761 15.35 7.67 -32.11
C LEU A 761 15.90 6.36 -32.69
N ALA A 762 15.07 5.31 -32.72
CA ALA A 762 15.45 4.02 -33.26
C ALA A 762 15.74 4.02 -34.77
N SER A 763 15.34 5.10 -35.47
CA SER A 763 15.59 5.30 -36.90
C SER A 763 16.91 6.01 -37.21
N LEU A 764 17.76 6.26 -36.21
CA LEU A 764 19.09 6.85 -36.41
C LEU A 764 19.90 6.13 -37.50
N THR A 765 20.74 6.85 -38.20
CA THR A 765 21.46 6.41 -39.42
C THR A 765 22.97 6.60 -39.32
N THR A 766 23.48 7.35 -38.34
CA THR A 766 24.92 7.42 -38.05
C THR A 766 25.45 6.00 -37.93
N SER A 767 26.40 5.61 -38.78
CA SER A 767 26.87 4.23 -38.88
C SER A 767 28.21 4.06 -38.17
N ALA A 768 28.47 2.83 -37.72
CA ALA A 768 29.79 2.42 -37.26
C ALA A 768 30.11 1.03 -37.83
N THR A 769 31.15 0.95 -38.65
CA THR A 769 31.63 -0.31 -39.23
C THR A 769 32.94 -0.72 -38.59
N LEU A 770 33.09 -2.00 -38.24
CA LEU A 770 34.32 -2.50 -37.65
C LEU A 770 35.38 -2.73 -38.74
N ASP A 771 36.53 -2.07 -38.60
CA ASP A 771 37.72 -2.19 -39.45
C ASP A 771 38.92 -2.58 -38.57
N GLY A 772 39.21 -3.89 -38.52
CA GLY A 772 40.20 -4.44 -37.59
C GLY A 772 39.75 -4.30 -36.13
N ASP A 773 40.54 -3.58 -35.33
CA ASP A 773 40.30 -3.31 -33.91
C ASP A 773 39.70 -1.91 -33.64
N GLU A 774 39.18 -1.26 -34.67
CA GLU A 774 38.55 0.06 -34.58
C GLU A 774 37.18 0.10 -35.27
N TRP A 775 36.26 0.87 -34.69
CA TRP A 775 35.04 1.32 -35.33
C TRP A 775 35.33 2.55 -36.18
N VAL A 776 34.85 2.56 -37.43
CA VAL A 776 34.85 3.74 -38.30
C VAL A 776 33.45 4.32 -38.29
N VAL A 777 33.30 5.50 -37.70
CA VAL A 777 32.01 6.18 -37.47
C VAL A 777 31.78 7.27 -38.52
N ASN A 778 30.62 7.23 -39.17
CA ASN A 778 30.20 8.20 -40.18
C ASN A 778 28.76 8.65 -39.97
N GLY A 779 28.50 9.95 -40.06
CA GLY A 779 27.14 10.50 -39.94
C GLY A 779 27.09 11.89 -39.32
N GLN A 780 25.94 12.21 -38.73
CA GLN A 780 25.69 13.52 -38.13
C GLN A 780 24.75 13.39 -36.93
N LYS A 781 25.10 14.09 -35.84
CA LYS A 781 24.22 14.36 -34.70
C LYS A 781 23.82 15.82 -34.65
N ILE A 782 22.66 16.09 -34.06
CA ILE A 782 22.11 17.44 -33.86
C ILE A 782 21.45 17.53 -32.50
N TRP A 783 21.31 18.74 -31.98
CA TRP A 783 20.87 19.01 -30.60
C TRP A 783 21.84 18.47 -29.55
N THR A 784 23.10 18.25 -29.92
CA THR A 784 24.16 17.75 -29.05
C THR A 784 24.55 18.85 -28.07
N SER A 785 23.95 18.83 -26.88
CA SER A 785 24.19 19.82 -25.85
C SER A 785 25.65 19.78 -25.40
N THR A 786 26.24 20.95 -25.17
CA THR A 786 27.62 21.15 -24.67
C THR A 786 28.75 20.52 -25.50
N ALA A 787 28.52 20.11 -26.75
CA ALA A 787 29.51 19.42 -27.57
C ALA A 787 30.83 20.21 -27.74
N GLN A 788 30.73 21.53 -27.93
CA GLN A 788 31.87 22.43 -28.06
C GLN A 788 32.73 22.57 -26.79
N LEU A 789 32.19 22.11 -25.64
CA LEU A 789 32.86 22.13 -24.34
C LEU A 789 33.23 20.72 -23.84
N ALA A 790 32.80 19.67 -24.55
CA ALA A 790 32.93 18.29 -24.09
C ALA A 790 34.28 17.68 -24.49
N ASP A 791 34.83 16.86 -23.60
CA ASP A 791 36.03 16.05 -23.88
C ASP A 791 35.65 14.75 -24.58
N TRP A 792 34.49 14.19 -24.22
CA TRP A 792 33.99 12.92 -24.71
C TRP A 792 32.52 12.97 -25.09
N ILE A 793 32.12 12.03 -25.94
CA ILE A 793 30.74 11.78 -26.32
C ILE A 793 30.36 10.35 -26.00
N PHE A 794 29.13 10.17 -25.52
CA PHE A 794 28.46 8.87 -25.54
C PHE A 794 27.41 8.89 -26.65
N CYS A 795 27.58 8.02 -27.64
CA CYS A 795 26.94 8.14 -28.95
C CYS A 795 26.21 6.86 -29.33
N LEU A 796 25.01 7.00 -29.89
CA LEU A 796 24.29 5.88 -30.51
C LEU A 796 24.61 5.84 -32.00
N VAL A 797 25.05 4.66 -32.45
CA VAL A 797 25.44 4.39 -33.83
C VAL A 797 24.80 3.11 -34.33
N ARG A 798 24.56 3.00 -35.63
CA ARG A 798 24.03 1.81 -36.28
C ARG A 798 25.18 0.91 -36.72
N THR A 799 25.24 -0.28 -36.13
CA THR A 799 26.23 -1.31 -36.47
C THR A 799 25.63 -2.45 -37.29
N GLU A 800 24.31 -2.67 -37.19
CA GLU A 800 23.56 -3.62 -38.02
C GLU A 800 22.52 -2.87 -38.86
N PRO A 801 22.84 -2.48 -40.11
CA PRO A 801 21.90 -1.76 -40.96
C PRO A 801 20.66 -2.57 -41.34
N ASP A 802 20.81 -3.89 -41.45
CA ASP A 802 19.73 -4.80 -41.89
C ASP A 802 18.90 -5.38 -40.73
N ALA A 803 19.32 -5.14 -39.48
CA ALA A 803 18.59 -5.61 -38.31
C ALA A 803 17.33 -4.75 -38.05
N PRO A 804 16.31 -5.29 -37.33
CA PRO A 804 15.20 -4.48 -36.86
C PRO A 804 15.69 -3.24 -36.11
N LYS A 805 15.02 -2.08 -36.32
CA LYS A 805 15.48 -0.74 -35.88
C LYS A 805 16.19 -0.71 -34.51
N HIS A 806 15.57 -1.31 -33.49
CA HIS A 806 16.08 -1.33 -32.11
C HIS A 806 17.24 -2.32 -31.85
N LYS A 807 17.39 -3.37 -32.67
CA LYS A 807 18.41 -4.42 -32.49
C LYS A 807 19.71 -4.17 -33.27
N GLY A 808 19.78 -3.08 -34.03
CA GLY A 808 20.94 -2.75 -34.86
C GLY A 808 21.75 -1.55 -34.39
N ILE A 809 21.50 -1.07 -33.17
CA ILE A 809 22.13 0.12 -32.60
C ILE A 809 23.17 -0.33 -31.56
N SER A 810 24.33 0.30 -31.54
CA SER A 810 25.38 0.13 -30.53
C SER A 810 25.66 1.46 -29.82
N PHE A 811 26.23 1.39 -28.63
CA PHE A 811 26.55 2.55 -27.79
C PHE A 811 28.07 2.68 -27.68
N LEU A 812 28.64 3.77 -28.18
CA LEU A 812 30.09 4.01 -28.21
C LEU A 812 30.48 5.23 -27.37
N LEU A 813 31.63 5.16 -26.72
CA LEU A 813 32.30 6.27 -26.05
C LEU A 813 33.51 6.72 -26.87
N PHE A 814 33.68 8.00 -27.16
CA PHE A 814 34.91 8.46 -27.81
C PHE A 814 35.21 9.93 -27.55
N LYS A 815 36.46 10.33 -27.76
CA LYS A 815 36.91 11.70 -27.53
C LYS A 815 36.42 12.65 -28.61
N MET A 816 36.02 13.85 -28.21
CA MET A 816 35.57 14.91 -29.11
C MET A 816 36.71 15.57 -29.92
N ASP A 817 37.97 15.32 -29.56
CA ASP A 817 39.16 15.74 -30.32
C ASP A 817 39.64 14.70 -31.35
N THR A 818 38.90 13.59 -31.51
CA THR A 818 39.26 12.53 -32.45
C THR A 818 39.20 13.08 -33.88
N PRO A 819 40.23 12.84 -34.74
CA PRO A 819 40.22 13.32 -36.11
C PRO A 819 38.96 12.89 -36.89
N GLY A 820 38.40 13.82 -37.67
CA GLY A 820 37.16 13.59 -38.43
C GLY A 820 35.88 14.11 -37.76
N ILE A 821 35.97 14.63 -36.53
CA ILE A 821 34.86 15.30 -35.84
C ILE A 821 34.84 16.79 -36.19
N GLU A 822 33.69 17.29 -36.67
CA GLU A 822 33.43 18.73 -36.85
C GLU A 822 32.24 19.14 -35.99
N ILE A 823 32.41 20.18 -35.16
CA ILE A 823 31.36 20.72 -34.28
C ILE A 823 30.90 22.07 -34.84
N ARG A 824 29.59 22.23 -35.04
CA ARG A 824 28.96 23.50 -35.43
C ARG A 824 27.97 23.96 -34.36
N PRO A 825 28.28 25.03 -33.61
CA PRO A 825 27.36 25.57 -32.61
C PRO A 825 26.05 26.07 -33.23
N LEU A 826 24.93 25.78 -32.58
CA LEU A 826 23.59 26.23 -32.95
C LEU A 826 23.08 27.23 -31.91
N VAL A 827 22.92 28.49 -32.33
CA VAL A 827 22.32 29.54 -31.49
C VAL A 827 20.81 29.34 -31.45
N ASP A 828 20.27 29.11 -30.27
CA ASP A 828 18.82 28.97 -30.07
C ASP A 828 18.18 30.32 -29.67
N MET A 829 16.87 30.30 -29.41
CA MET A 829 16.12 31.51 -29.07
C MET A 829 16.59 32.20 -27.77
N THR A 830 17.36 31.52 -26.92
CA THR A 830 17.97 32.14 -25.74
C THR A 830 19.14 33.07 -26.08
N GLY A 831 19.61 33.05 -27.34
CA GLY A 831 20.80 33.76 -27.80
C GLY A 831 22.12 33.04 -27.49
N ALA A 832 22.08 31.93 -26.76
CA ALA A 832 23.24 31.09 -26.48
C ALA A 832 23.33 29.89 -27.43
N ALA A 833 24.55 29.40 -27.64
CA ALA A 833 24.79 28.16 -28.38
C ALA A 833 24.69 26.94 -27.46
N ASN A 834 23.48 26.69 -26.92
CA ASN A 834 23.24 25.57 -26.00
C ASN A 834 23.35 24.21 -26.71
N PHE A 835 23.12 24.18 -28.02
CA PHE A 835 23.12 22.99 -28.86
C PHE A 835 24.18 23.07 -29.96
N ASN A 836 24.53 21.92 -30.54
CA ASN A 836 25.47 21.83 -31.66
C ASN A 836 25.01 20.77 -32.68
N GLU A 837 25.42 20.96 -33.92
CA GLU A 837 25.58 19.86 -34.87
C GLU A 837 26.98 19.27 -34.71
N VAL A 838 27.08 17.95 -34.82
CA VAL A 838 28.36 17.23 -34.78
C VAL A 838 28.41 16.28 -35.96
N PHE A 839 29.38 16.48 -36.84
CA PHE A 839 29.60 15.65 -38.02
C PHE A 839 30.74 14.67 -37.76
N PHE A 840 30.58 13.44 -38.23
CA PHE A 840 31.57 12.38 -38.15
C PHE A 840 31.96 11.96 -39.57
N THR A 841 33.22 12.15 -39.93
CA THR A 841 33.81 11.70 -41.20
C THR A 841 34.97 10.76 -40.91
N ASP A 842 34.76 9.46 -41.12
CA ASP A 842 35.75 8.40 -40.88
C ASP A 842 36.42 8.45 -39.50
N VAL A 843 35.64 8.76 -38.46
CA VAL A 843 36.13 8.87 -37.08
C VAL A 843 36.48 7.47 -36.57
N ARG A 844 37.75 7.25 -36.20
CA ARG A 844 38.26 5.95 -35.73
C ARG A 844 38.20 5.84 -34.21
N VAL A 845 37.46 4.86 -33.72
CA VAL A 845 37.20 4.63 -32.29
C VAL A 845 37.64 3.21 -31.90
N PRO A 846 38.48 3.01 -30.88
CA PRO A 846 38.91 1.66 -30.49
C PRO A 846 37.73 0.73 -30.16
N LYS A 847 37.82 -0.54 -30.56
CA LYS A 847 36.74 -1.53 -30.43
C LYS A 847 36.18 -1.67 -29.01
N HIS A 848 37.06 -1.60 -28.00
CA HIS A 848 36.73 -1.75 -26.58
C HIS A 848 35.95 -0.56 -25.98
N GLN A 849 35.73 0.50 -26.76
CA GLN A 849 34.94 1.66 -26.33
C GLN A 849 33.42 1.48 -26.50
N ILE A 850 32.99 0.28 -26.87
CA ILE A 850 31.57 -0.11 -26.87
C ILE A 850 31.09 -0.39 -25.43
N VAL A 851 29.93 0.14 -25.07
CA VAL A 851 29.24 -0.20 -23.82
C VAL A 851 28.13 -1.20 -24.14
N GLY A 852 28.13 -2.34 -23.45
CA GLY A 852 27.34 -3.50 -23.84
C GLY A 852 27.88 -4.19 -25.11
N GLU A 853 27.13 -5.14 -25.65
CA GLU A 853 27.54 -5.83 -26.87
C GLU A 853 27.11 -5.10 -28.15
N ARG A 854 27.72 -5.49 -29.27
CA ARG A 854 27.35 -5.02 -30.61
C ARG A 854 25.86 -5.29 -30.88
N GLY A 855 25.11 -4.23 -31.21
CA GLY A 855 23.66 -4.30 -31.45
C GLY A 855 22.78 -4.14 -30.20
N GLU A 856 23.38 -4.04 -29.01
CA GLU A 856 22.66 -3.89 -27.74
C GLU A 856 22.56 -2.44 -27.25
N GLY A 857 22.98 -1.46 -28.05
CA GLY A 857 22.97 -0.05 -27.70
C GLY A 857 21.58 0.50 -27.35
N TRP A 858 20.49 -0.11 -27.85
CA TRP A 858 19.14 0.28 -27.44
C TRP A 858 18.82 -0.10 -25.99
N MET A 859 19.37 -1.21 -25.49
CA MET A 859 19.24 -1.60 -24.08
C MET A 859 19.93 -0.55 -23.20
N VAL A 860 21.18 -0.20 -23.54
CA VAL A 860 21.95 0.84 -22.84
C VAL A 860 21.26 2.20 -22.91
N ALA A 861 20.71 2.56 -24.07
CA ALA A 861 19.92 3.78 -24.27
C ALA A 861 18.70 3.85 -23.34
N ASN A 862 17.98 2.73 -23.13
CA ASN A 862 16.82 2.73 -22.23
C ASN A 862 17.22 2.92 -20.76
N ALA A 863 18.37 2.38 -20.34
CA ALA A 863 18.90 2.57 -18.99
C ALA A 863 19.25 4.05 -18.75
N ILE A 864 20.04 4.66 -19.65
CA ILE A 864 20.46 6.06 -19.51
C ILE A 864 19.29 7.04 -19.63
N LEU A 865 18.31 6.78 -20.50
CA LEU A 865 17.08 7.58 -20.62
C LEU A 865 16.16 7.45 -19.39
N GLY A 866 16.30 6.39 -18.59
CA GLY A 866 15.67 6.27 -17.29
C GLY A 866 16.20 7.32 -16.32
N HIS A 867 17.52 7.41 -16.20
CA HIS A 867 18.21 8.40 -15.36
C HIS A 867 17.99 9.85 -15.86
N GLU A 868 17.93 10.07 -17.17
CA GLU A 868 17.62 11.39 -17.76
C GLU A 868 16.25 11.90 -17.32
N ARG A 869 15.22 11.05 -17.36
CA ARG A 869 13.84 11.43 -17.00
C ARG A 869 13.71 11.81 -15.53
N ASP A 870 14.39 11.09 -14.63
CA ASP A 870 14.41 11.43 -13.20
C ASP A 870 15.06 12.81 -12.96
N SER A 871 16.00 13.24 -13.81
CA SER A 871 16.68 14.54 -13.68
C SER A 871 15.87 15.76 -14.16
N LEU A 872 14.96 15.58 -15.14
CA LEU A 872 14.28 16.67 -15.86
C LEU A 872 13.03 17.24 -15.16
N GLY A 873 12.69 16.80 -13.95
CA GLY A 873 11.45 17.21 -13.27
C GLY A 873 11.59 17.38 -11.76
N ASN A 874 12.76 17.80 -11.28
CA ASN A 874 13.02 17.94 -9.84
C ASN A 874 12.04 18.92 -9.15
N PRO A 875 11.17 18.46 -8.24
CA PRO A 875 10.16 19.30 -7.60
C PRO A 875 10.75 20.35 -6.67
N ASN A 876 11.96 20.12 -6.15
CA ASN A 876 12.61 21.04 -5.19
C ASN A 876 13.15 22.29 -5.89
N VAL A 877 13.71 22.10 -7.07
CA VAL A 877 14.10 23.22 -7.95
C VAL A 877 12.85 24.00 -8.35
N THR A 878 11.75 23.31 -8.63
CA THR A 878 10.46 23.93 -8.99
C THR A 878 9.87 24.73 -7.83
N LEU A 879 9.93 24.22 -6.59
CA LEU A 879 9.49 24.94 -5.40
C LEU A 879 10.34 26.18 -5.13
N THR A 880 11.67 26.08 -5.28
CA THR A 880 12.58 27.24 -5.19
C THR A 880 12.16 28.33 -6.17
N ARG A 881 11.77 27.93 -7.39
CA ARG A 881 11.34 28.86 -8.41
C ARG A 881 9.99 29.51 -8.12
N LEU A 882 9.03 28.76 -7.58
CA LEU A 882 7.78 29.29 -7.08
C LEU A 882 8.01 30.33 -5.97
N ASN A 883 8.91 30.07 -5.03
CA ASN A 883 9.22 31.03 -3.96
C ASN A 883 9.82 32.32 -4.53
N ALA A 884 10.73 32.22 -5.51
CA ALA A 884 11.26 33.39 -6.21
C ALA A 884 10.17 34.18 -6.95
N LEU A 885 9.19 33.50 -7.54
CA LEU A 885 8.02 34.12 -8.19
C LEU A 885 7.17 34.89 -7.17
N ILE A 886 6.93 34.31 -5.99
CA ILE A 886 6.19 34.95 -4.90
C ILE A 886 6.90 36.23 -4.45
N GLU A 887 8.23 36.20 -4.29
CA GLU A 887 9.00 37.40 -3.95
C GLU A 887 8.95 38.47 -5.05
N LEU A 888 8.93 38.06 -6.33
CA LEU A 888 8.72 38.97 -7.44
C LEU A 888 7.34 39.64 -7.36
N MET A 889 6.27 38.87 -7.08
CA MET A 889 4.91 39.41 -6.92
C MET A 889 4.75 40.36 -5.72
N LYS A 890 5.55 40.17 -4.66
CA LYS A 890 5.56 41.07 -3.50
C LYS A 890 6.23 42.42 -3.80
N THR A 891 7.08 42.47 -4.81
CA THR A 891 7.90 43.65 -5.13
C THR A 891 7.39 44.40 -6.36
N GLU A 892 6.94 43.68 -7.39
CA GLU A 892 6.35 44.29 -8.59
C GLU A 892 4.93 44.81 -8.32
N THR A 893 4.60 45.93 -8.98
CA THR A 893 3.32 46.64 -8.76
C THR A 893 2.63 46.95 -10.07
N LEU A 894 1.29 46.93 -10.04
CA LEU A 894 0.43 47.40 -11.12
C LEU A 894 -0.42 48.55 -10.58
N ASN A 895 -0.29 49.74 -11.15
CA ASN A 895 -0.97 50.96 -10.69
C ASN A 895 -0.75 51.28 -9.19
N GLY A 896 0.42 50.93 -8.65
CA GLY A 896 0.78 51.14 -7.24
C GLY A 896 0.27 50.06 -6.28
N GLU A 897 -0.51 49.09 -6.74
CA GLU A 897 -0.88 47.89 -5.97
C GLU A 897 0.14 46.78 -6.21
N ARG A 898 0.59 46.08 -5.16
CA ARG A 898 1.47 44.92 -5.32
C ARG A 898 0.74 43.80 -6.03
N LEU A 899 1.40 43.11 -6.95
CA LEU A 899 0.76 42.03 -7.70
C LEU A 899 0.33 40.85 -6.82
N ILE A 900 0.99 40.65 -5.67
CA ILE A 900 0.55 39.68 -4.66
C ILE A 900 -0.81 40.02 -4.04
N ASP A 901 -1.21 41.29 -4.03
CA ASP A 901 -2.49 41.77 -3.50
C ASP A 901 -3.63 41.72 -4.52
N ASN A 902 -3.28 41.70 -5.81
CA ASN A 902 -4.25 41.61 -6.89
C ASN A 902 -4.92 40.21 -6.96
N PRO A 903 -6.26 40.11 -6.89
CA PRO A 903 -6.95 38.83 -6.81
C PRO A 903 -6.80 37.96 -8.06
N VAL A 904 -6.65 38.55 -9.26
CA VAL A 904 -6.52 37.80 -10.52
C VAL A 904 -5.15 37.11 -10.59
N TYR A 905 -4.08 37.81 -10.23
CA TYR A 905 -2.74 37.21 -10.19
C TYR A 905 -2.58 36.24 -9.03
N ARG A 906 -3.21 36.52 -7.88
CA ARG A 906 -3.23 35.61 -6.73
C ARG A 906 -3.91 34.27 -7.06
N ASP A 907 -5.03 34.28 -7.78
CA ASP A 907 -5.70 33.05 -8.21
C ASP A 907 -4.80 32.19 -9.12
N ARG A 908 -4.14 32.81 -10.10
CA ARG A 908 -3.16 32.13 -10.97
C ARG A 908 -1.99 31.53 -10.17
N LEU A 909 -1.48 32.27 -9.19
CA LEU A 909 -0.42 31.79 -8.29
C LEU A 909 -0.89 30.57 -7.49
N MET A 910 -2.11 30.58 -6.95
CA MET A 910 -2.67 29.46 -6.18
C MET A 910 -2.79 28.19 -7.02
N GLN A 911 -3.21 28.30 -8.28
CA GLN A 911 -3.27 27.16 -9.21
C GLN A 911 -1.88 26.55 -9.46
N LEU A 912 -0.88 27.39 -9.72
CA LEU A 912 0.50 26.94 -9.91
C LEU A 912 1.09 26.36 -8.63
N GLN A 913 0.86 26.98 -7.48
CA GLN A 913 1.28 26.47 -6.17
C GLN A 913 0.66 25.11 -5.89
N GLY A 914 -0.63 24.91 -6.19
CA GLY A 914 -1.29 23.60 -6.08
C GLY A 914 -0.61 22.52 -6.92
N ARG A 915 -0.24 22.83 -8.17
CA ARG A 915 0.51 21.92 -9.05
C ARG A 915 1.91 21.61 -8.52
N VAL A 916 2.62 22.61 -8.00
CA VAL A 916 3.95 22.43 -7.37
C VAL A 916 3.84 21.51 -6.15
N MET A 917 2.83 21.71 -5.30
CA MET A 917 2.60 20.87 -4.13
C MET A 917 2.23 19.43 -4.53
N ALA A 918 1.37 19.26 -5.55
CA ALA A 918 1.05 17.94 -6.09
C ALA A 918 2.30 17.20 -6.59
N MET A 919 3.19 17.89 -7.32
CA MET A 919 4.48 17.31 -7.74
C MET A 919 5.38 16.95 -6.56
N ARG A 920 5.42 17.77 -5.51
CA ARG A 920 6.18 17.48 -4.29
C ARG A 920 5.66 16.22 -3.59
N PHE A 921 4.34 16.05 -3.48
CA PHE A 921 3.76 14.83 -2.92
C PHE A 921 3.95 13.61 -3.84
N ASN A 922 3.90 13.80 -5.16
CA ASN A 922 4.24 12.73 -6.10
C ASN A 922 5.68 12.25 -5.94
N ASP A 923 6.62 13.17 -5.74
CA ASP A 923 8.03 12.83 -5.45
C ASP A 923 8.15 12.06 -4.13
N LEU A 924 7.46 12.50 -3.08
CA LEU A 924 7.40 11.75 -1.82
C LEU A 924 6.81 10.34 -1.99
N ARG A 925 5.85 10.16 -2.89
CA ARG A 925 5.32 8.83 -3.25
C ARG A 925 6.35 7.96 -3.99
N VAL A 926 7.09 8.53 -4.95
CA VAL A 926 8.20 7.83 -5.63
C VAL A 926 9.30 7.47 -4.64
N LEU A 927 9.55 8.34 -3.67
CA LEU A 927 10.52 8.19 -2.62
C LEU A 927 10.12 7.09 -1.63
N SER A 928 8.88 7.10 -1.14
CA SER A 928 8.36 6.11 -0.20
C SER A 928 8.34 4.71 -0.80
N SER A 929 8.04 4.60 -2.10
CA SER A 929 8.04 3.30 -2.80
C SER A 929 9.43 2.64 -2.85
N ARG A 930 10.51 3.42 -2.72
CA ARG A 930 11.89 2.89 -2.64
C ARG A 930 12.22 2.34 -1.26
N LEU A 931 11.50 2.79 -0.21
CA LEU A 931 11.64 2.32 1.16
C LEU A 931 10.75 1.10 1.43
N ASN A 932 9.51 1.14 0.93
CA ASN A 932 8.50 0.12 1.17
C ASN A 932 8.49 -0.91 0.04
N LYS A 933 9.02 -2.12 0.30
CA LYS A 933 9.01 -3.22 -0.67
C LYS A 933 7.57 -3.54 -1.10
N GLY A 934 7.34 -3.70 -2.40
CA GLY A 934 6.05 -4.08 -2.98
C GLY A 934 5.13 -2.91 -3.35
N GLN A 935 5.49 -1.66 -3.06
CA GLN A 935 4.73 -0.50 -3.55
C GLN A 935 5.10 -0.16 -5.00
N ASP A 936 4.12 -0.20 -5.90
CA ASP A 936 4.30 0.27 -7.27
C ASP A 936 4.19 1.80 -7.36
N ALA A 937 5.21 2.44 -7.93
CA ALA A 937 5.24 3.86 -8.26
C ALA A 937 5.67 4.11 -9.72
N SER A 938 5.52 3.11 -10.58
CA SER A 938 5.85 3.16 -12.00
C SER A 938 5.21 4.36 -12.69
N LEU A 939 3.88 4.48 -12.59
CA LEU A 939 3.11 5.58 -13.15
C LEU A 939 3.53 6.93 -12.55
N ALA A 940 3.79 6.98 -11.25
CA ALA A 940 4.23 8.18 -10.55
C ALA A 940 5.54 8.73 -11.13
N ARG A 941 6.48 7.86 -11.51
CA ARG A 941 7.74 8.23 -12.17
C ARG A 941 7.53 8.72 -13.61
N MET A 942 6.64 8.08 -14.36
CA MET A 942 6.37 8.45 -15.76
C MET A 942 5.81 9.88 -15.90
N ILE A 943 5.09 10.37 -14.88
CA ILE A 943 4.47 11.70 -14.88
C ILE A 943 5.49 12.84 -14.66
N VAL A 944 6.62 12.57 -14.00
CA VAL A 944 7.56 13.59 -13.51
C VAL A 944 8.06 14.51 -14.61
N LYS A 945 8.55 13.96 -15.73
CA LYS A 945 9.08 14.76 -16.85
C LYS A 945 7.99 15.62 -17.49
N LEU A 946 6.82 15.02 -17.76
CA LEU A 946 5.71 15.71 -18.42
C LEU A 946 5.23 16.90 -17.58
N GLN A 947 4.87 16.66 -16.32
CA GLN A 947 4.35 17.72 -15.47
C GLN A 947 5.44 18.72 -15.06
N GLY A 948 6.66 18.25 -14.79
CA GLY A 948 7.76 19.11 -14.36
C GLY A 948 8.16 20.15 -15.40
N THR A 949 8.29 19.75 -16.66
CA THR A 949 8.70 20.68 -17.74
C THR A 949 7.59 21.67 -18.11
N GLU A 950 6.33 21.21 -18.22
CA GLU A 950 5.18 22.10 -18.47
C GLU A 950 4.95 23.08 -17.31
N LEU A 951 4.99 22.60 -16.06
CA LEU A 951 4.82 23.45 -14.88
C LEU A 951 5.92 24.50 -14.75
N ARG A 952 7.17 24.15 -15.07
CA ARG A 952 8.26 25.13 -15.09
C ARG A 952 8.03 26.19 -16.14
N HIS A 953 7.67 25.81 -17.37
CA HIS A 953 7.35 26.78 -18.41
C HIS A 953 6.23 27.74 -17.98
N ASP A 954 5.16 27.23 -17.35
CA ASP A 954 4.05 28.05 -16.86
C ASP A 954 4.47 29.01 -15.72
N LEU A 955 5.34 28.56 -14.80
CA LEU A 955 5.89 29.40 -13.72
C LEU A 955 6.75 30.53 -14.29
N GLU A 956 7.65 30.22 -15.23
CA GLU A 956 8.47 31.26 -15.86
C GLU A 956 7.59 32.24 -16.66
N GLY A 957 6.57 31.74 -17.36
CA GLY A 957 5.62 32.55 -18.11
C GLY A 957 4.82 33.49 -17.22
N MET A 958 4.40 33.03 -16.03
CA MET A 958 3.76 33.90 -15.04
C MET A 958 4.68 35.04 -14.60
N ALA A 959 5.99 34.81 -14.45
CA ALA A 959 6.93 35.87 -14.11
C ALA A 959 7.04 36.93 -15.21
N ILE A 960 7.02 36.52 -16.48
CA ILE A 960 6.98 37.45 -17.61
C ILE A 960 5.71 38.32 -17.54
N ASP A 961 4.55 37.71 -17.31
CA ASP A 961 3.28 38.43 -17.17
C ASP A 961 3.26 39.40 -15.99
N ILE A 962 3.88 39.03 -14.85
CA ILE A 962 4.00 39.87 -13.65
C ILE A 962 4.85 41.11 -13.94
N MET A 963 5.95 40.96 -14.67
CA MET A 963 6.84 42.08 -15.01
C MET A 963 6.27 42.99 -16.13
N GLY A 964 5.19 42.56 -16.80
CA GLY A 964 4.57 43.31 -17.90
C GLY A 964 5.57 43.63 -19.02
N GLU A 965 5.67 44.91 -19.40
CA GLU A 965 6.59 45.37 -20.46
C GLU A 965 8.07 45.07 -20.14
N ILE A 966 8.46 45.13 -18.86
CA ILE A 966 9.83 44.82 -18.42
C ILE A 966 10.10 43.32 -18.55
N GLY A 967 9.07 42.48 -18.53
CA GLY A 967 9.18 41.04 -18.75
C GLY A 967 9.80 40.69 -20.10
N LEU A 968 9.68 41.57 -21.09
CA LEU A 968 10.28 41.40 -22.42
C LEU A 968 11.73 41.94 -22.51
N SER A 969 12.26 42.54 -21.43
CA SER A 969 13.64 43.02 -21.40
C SER A 969 14.63 41.86 -21.28
N TYR A 970 15.58 41.78 -22.21
CA TYR A 970 16.69 40.82 -22.23
C TYR A 970 18.02 41.57 -22.45
N GLU A 971 19.15 40.86 -22.37
CA GLU A 971 20.52 41.43 -22.47
C GLU A 971 20.85 42.49 -21.39
N ASP A 972 21.88 43.31 -21.65
CA ASP A 972 22.34 44.39 -20.77
C ASP A 972 21.34 45.56 -20.79
N ASN A 973 20.27 45.38 -20.03
CA ASN A 973 19.21 46.35 -19.85
C ASN A 973 19.06 46.66 -18.35
N PRO A 974 19.07 47.95 -17.94
CA PRO A 974 19.06 48.36 -16.54
C PRO A 974 17.76 47.99 -15.80
N TYR A 975 16.70 47.64 -16.53
CA TYR A 975 15.42 47.23 -15.97
C TYR A 975 15.30 45.71 -15.78
N THR A 976 16.24 44.92 -16.31
CA THR A 976 16.19 43.45 -16.25
C THR A 976 16.20 42.95 -14.80
N ARG A 977 15.21 42.12 -14.44
CA ARG A 977 15.14 41.47 -13.12
C ARG A 977 15.92 40.17 -13.10
N ALA A 978 16.54 39.87 -11.96
CA ALA A 978 17.27 38.62 -11.73
C ALA A 978 18.26 38.26 -12.86
N GLY A 979 18.91 39.26 -13.45
CA GLY A 979 19.88 39.09 -14.54
C GLY A 979 19.31 38.45 -15.82
N GLY A 980 17.99 38.51 -16.05
CA GLY A 980 17.33 37.95 -17.24
C GLY A 980 16.98 36.48 -17.10
N SER A 981 17.13 35.91 -15.90
CA SER A 981 16.89 34.50 -15.61
C SER A 981 15.47 34.05 -16.00
N TRP A 982 14.44 34.86 -15.74
CA TRP A 982 13.06 34.51 -16.07
C TRP A 982 12.83 34.35 -17.58
N GLN A 983 13.34 35.29 -18.38
CA GLN A 983 13.28 35.29 -19.84
C GLN A 983 14.04 34.10 -20.41
N ASN A 984 15.28 33.91 -19.98
CA ASN A 984 16.13 32.81 -20.42
C ASN A 984 15.48 31.45 -20.11
N GLN A 985 14.98 31.26 -18.88
CA GLN A 985 14.36 30.00 -18.46
C GLN A 985 13.01 29.76 -19.15
N TYR A 986 12.21 30.81 -19.37
CA TYR A 986 10.95 30.68 -20.12
C TYR A 986 11.17 30.11 -21.53
N MET A 987 12.16 30.65 -22.23
CA MET A 987 12.58 30.17 -23.55
C MET A 987 13.22 28.76 -23.49
N TYR A 988 14.07 28.51 -22.49
CA TYR A 988 14.76 27.23 -22.33
C TYR A 988 13.80 26.06 -22.03
N PHE A 989 12.83 26.26 -21.14
CA PHE A 989 11.85 25.22 -20.78
C PHE A 989 10.91 24.85 -21.91
N LEU A 990 10.69 25.76 -22.87
CA LEU A 990 10.00 25.40 -24.12
C LEU A 990 10.75 24.30 -24.88
N GLY A 991 12.08 24.38 -24.89
CA GLY A 991 12.95 23.31 -25.41
C GLY A 991 12.84 22.01 -24.62
N LEU A 992 12.76 22.06 -23.29
CA LEU A 992 12.66 20.86 -22.43
C LEU A 992 11.29 20.15 -22.50
N ILE A 993 10.23 20.86 -22.88
CA ILE A 993 8.93 20.23 -23.21
C ILE A 993 9.10 19.26 -24.40
N ILE A 994 9.99 19.60 -25.35
CA ILE A 994 10.28 18.81 -26.56
C ILE A 994 11.39 17.77 -26.29
N GLY A 995 12.50 18.19 -25.69
CA GLY A 995 13.67 17.37 -25.34
C GLY A 995 13.38 16.32 -24.26
N GLY A 996 14.22 15.29 -24.15
CA GLY A 996 14.00 14.16 -23.23
C GLY A 996 12.72 13.35 -23.54
N GLY A 997 12.25 13.42 -24.79
CA GLY A 997 10.98 12.87 -25.26
C GLY A 997 9.83 13.87 -25.10
N THR A 998 9.24 14.30 -26.22
CA THR A 998 8.19 15.34 -26.25
C THR A 998 6.99 14.99 -25.37
N SER A 999 6.23 15.98 -24.89
CA SER A 999 5.03 15.77 -24.08
C SER A 999 4.06 14.74 -24.68
N GLN A 1000 3.92 14.69 -26.01
CA GLN A 1000 3.09 13.70 -26.72
C GLN A 1000 3.63 12.27 -26.55
N ILE A 1001 4.94 12.08 -26.69
CA ILE A 1001 5.58 10.77 -26.47
C ILE A 1001 5.47 10.35 -25.01
N GLN A 1002 5.63 11.28 -24.05
CA GLN A 1002 5.39 10.98 -22.64
C GLN A 1002 3.94 10.57 -22.38
N LYS A 1003 2.96 11.27 -22.98
CA LYS A 1003 1.53 10.89 -22.89
C LYS A 1003 1.28 9.50 -23.48
N ASN A 1004 1.90 9.15 -24.61
CA ASN A 1004 1.81 7.81 -25.19
C ASN A 1004 2.45 6.76 -24.26
N ILE A 1005 3.61 7.05 -23.66
CA ILE A 1005 4.25 6.14 -22.68
C ILE A 1005 3.34 5.92 -21.46
N ILE A 1006 2.78 7.00 -20.89
CA ILE A 1006 1.87 6.93 -19.75
C ILE A 1006 0.61 6.13 -20.11
N SER A 1007 0.02 6.40 -21.28
CA SER A 1007 -1.17 5.70 -21.78
C SER A 1007 -0.90 4.20 -22.02
N GLU A 1008 0.10 3.87 -22.83
CA GLU A 1008 0.35 2.51 -23.30
C GLU A 1008 1.05 1.62 -22.28
N ARG A 1009 1.95 2.18 -21.47
CA ARG A 1009 2.75 1.40 -20.50
C ARG A 1009 2.35 1.64 -19.05
N GLY A 1010 1.77 2.79 -18.75
CA GLY A 1010 1.34 3.14 -17.39
C GLY A 1010 -0.13 2.78 -17.12
N LEU A 1011 -0.98 2.81 -18.14
CA LEU A 1011 -2.42 2.55 -18.04
C LEU A 1011 -2.87 1.34 -18.91
N ASP A 1012 -1.93 0.62 -19.52
CA ASP A 1012 -2.17 -0.52 -20.40
C ASP A 1012 -3.19 -0.27 -21.52
N MET A 1013 -3.29 0.98 -21.98
CA MET A 1013 -4.19 1.34 -23.08
C MET A 1013 -3.64 0.85 -24.43
N PRO A 1014 -4.50 0.57 -25.42
CA PRO A 1014 -4.07 0.18 -26.76
C PRO A 1014 -3.13 1.21 -27.39
N ARG A 1015 -2.19 0.73 -28.21
CA ARG A 1015 -1.30 1.61 -28.97
C ARG A 1015 -2.08 2.50 -29.94
N GLU A 1016 -1.56 3.69 -30.17
CA GLU A 1016 -2.10 4.60 -31.17
C GLU A 1016 -2.14 3.91 -32.56
N PRO A 1017 -3.29 3.93 -33.26
CA PRO A 1017 -3.40 3.34 -34.59
C PRO A 1017 -2.42 4.01 -35.55
N LYS A 1018 -1.56 3.22 -36.20
CA LYS A 1018 -0.68 3.76 -37.25
C LYS A 1018 -1.51 4.06 -38.49
N ILE A 1019 -1.53 5.31 -38.93
CA ILE A 1019 -2.05 5.67 -40.24
C ILE A 1019 -1.21 4.91 -41.28
N GLU A 1020 -1.85 4.04 -42.07
CA GLU A 1020 -1.17 3.40 -43.20
C GLU A 1020 -0.63 4.50 -44.12
N LYS A 1021 0.68 4.54 -44.29
CA LYS A 1021 1.29 5.42 -45.28
C LYS A 1021 0.84 4.91 -46.65
N THR A 1022 -0.08 5.63 -47.29
CA THR A 1022 -0.35 5.45 -48.73
C THR A 1022 0.98 5.56 -49.45
N LYS A 1023 1.38 4.47 -50.10
CA LYS A 1023 2.63 4.36 -50.85
C LYS A 1023 2.70 5.32 -52.02
#